data_AF-A0A2J7Z3L8-F1
#
_entry.id   AF-A0A2J7Z3L8-F1
#
_cell.length_a   1.000
_cell.length_b   1.000
_cell.length_c   1.000
_cell.angle_alpha   90.00
_cell.angle_beta   90.00
_cell.angle_gamma   90.00
#
_symmetry.space_group_name_H-M   'P 1'
#
loop_
_entity.id
_entity.type
_entity.pdbx_description
1 polymer ?
#
loop_
_entity_poly.entity_id
_entity_poly.type
_entity_poly.pdbx_seq_one_letter_code
_entity_poly.pdbx_strand_id
1 'polypeptide(L)'
;MRARLLLASATMLFVELALIRWTGANIVHLSYFSNFILLGSFLGIGLGFLLPAGRGQWLTRWTPVPLAVLVVLVREFPVQVRQTSGEVIYFTAVKTTGLPQWVTLPVLFGLTALIMMAIGKMTADQFRKLPSLEAYRFDLLGSLTGSVSFALLSWLRAPSVVWGVIAAVALLTLGGRRNTIRYTVPLALMVAILALETAASGISWSPYYKIEVTKPTSGSRDYKISANGVPHQSIAPLKVLRRPDSPYEQPYRETPKNSHRRVLVIGAGNGNDVAMALAHGAQRVDAVEIDPRLQEIGASLHPARPYDNPRVHVHINDGRAFLERTKTRYDLVVLALPDSLTLVSGASNLRLESYLFTRQAFEAAHRHLAPGGAFAMYNYYRQNWLIDRFGSSLTSVFGHAPCITHYGGKKAAILVAGVTSSDQSCTASVWRPSGPVPSAAGDDHPFPYLLHRTIPTLYIGVLGAILLVTLVSVRLTGVRLRGTARYVDMFLLGAAFMLLETKNVIGFALYFGTTWLVNAMVFAGVLLAVLCAVEVRRRLRRVNQLVLQLMLFSSLAIAWLIPSHLVLGLPFAPRLAAAIALAFAPIFCANLIFSDRLAAASDPTSAFGANLLGSLFGGTLEYLALLTGYQALLLVVAVLYAGACVAMRFTRRGPGDVATHEPLTVQTAPRP
;
A
#
# COMPACT_ATOMS: atom_id res chain seq x y z
N MET A 1 -26.78 -10.29 18.98
CA MET A 1 -25.49 -10.93 18.63
C MET A 1 -24.94 -10.36 17.33
N ARG A 2 -25.61 -10.49 16.18
CA ARG A 2 -25.24 -9.95 14.86
C ARG A 2 -24.54 -8.58 14.88
N ALA A 3 -25.19 -7.55 15.43
CA ALA A 3 -24.63 -6.19 15.50
C ALA A 3 -23.30 -6.08 16.28
N ARG A 4 -23.07 -6.92 17.30
CA ARG A 4 -21.78 -6.97 18.01
C ARG A 4 -20.67 -7.62 17.19
N LEU A 5 -20.99 -8.60 16.35
CA LEU A 5 -20.00 -9.19 15.43
C LEU A 5 -19.63 -8.20 14.33
N LEU A 6 -20.63 -7.54 13.72
CA LEU A 6 -20.40 -6.49 12.73
C LEU A 6 -19.52 -5.37 13.31
N LEU A 7 -19.84 -4.88 14.52
CA LEU A 7 -19.03 -3.85 15.19
C LEU A 7 -17.62 -4.35 15.53
N ALA A 8 -17.46 -5.58 16.01
CA ALA A 8 -16.14 -6.15 16.33
C ALA A 8 -15.25 -6.26 15.09
N SER A 9 -15.79 -6.74 13.97
CA SER A 9 -15.06 -6.86 12.70
C SER A 9 -14.79 -5.50 12.04
N ALA A 10 -15.75 -4.56 12.12
CA ALA A 10 -15.51 -3.17 11.71
C ALA A 10 -14.39 -2.51 12.53
N THR A 11 -14.37 -2.74 13.84
CA THR A 11 -13.30 -2.24 14.73
C THR A 11 -11.96 -2.88 14.40
N MET A 12 -11.95 -4.18 14.10
CA MET A 12 -10.74 -4.93 13.71
C MET A 12 -10.07 -4.30 12.50
N LEU A 13 -10.77 -4.22 11.35
CA LEU A 13 -10.17 -3.67 10.14
C LEU A 13 -9.92 -2.15 10.24
N PHE A 14 -10.76 -1.40 10.96
CA PHE A 14 -10.54 0.03 11.18
C PHE A 14 -9.26 0.30 12.00
N VAL A 15 -9.04 -0.44 13.08
CA VAL A 15 -7.83 -0.31 13.91
C VAL A 15 -6.59 -0.77 13.13
N GLU A 16 -6.70 -1.83 12.34
CA GLU A 16 -5.62 -2.29 11.45
C GLU A 16 -5.18 -1.21 10.46
N LEU A 17 -6.11 -0.62 9.70
CA LEU A 17 -5.83 0.45 8.75
C LEU A 17 -5.29 1.71 9.45
N ALA A 18 -5.83 2.05 10.63
CA ALA A 18 -5.34 3.14 11.46
C ALA A 18 -3.90 2.91 11.95
N LEU A 19 -3.56 1.69 12.38
CA LEU A 19 -2.21 1.33 12.80
C LEU A 19 -1.23 1.40 11.62
N ILE A 20 -1.56 0.82 10.46
CA ILE A 20 -0.72 0.87 9.25
C ILE A 20 -0.39 2.33 8.90
N ARG A 21 -1.40 3.17 8.79
CA ARG A 21 -1.27 4.58 8.40
C ARG A 21 -0.54 5.43 9.44
N TRP A 22 -0.93 5.34 10.71
CA TRP A 22 -0.40 6.22 11.75
C TRP A 22 1.03 5.85 12.18
N THR A 23 1.35 4.56 12.26
CA THR A 23 2.72 4.13 12.58
C THR A 23 3.66 4.38 11.40
N GLY A 24 3.22 4.13 10.15
CA GLY A 24 3.98 4.45 8.94
C GLY A 24 4.31 5.95 8.80
N ALA A 25 3.45 6.83 9.33
CA ALA A 25 3.67 8.28 9.34
C ALA A 25 4.66 8.78 10.41
N ASN A 26 4.99 7.96 11.41
CA ASN A 26 5.83 8.35 12.55
C ASN A 26 7.11 7.51 12.72
N ILE A 27 7.19 6.34 12.06
CA ILE A 27 8.33 5.41 12.14
C ILE A 27 8.86 5.13 10.73
N VAL A 28 9.93 5.83 10.33
CA VAL A 28 10.52 5.67 9.00
C VAL A 28 11.03 4.25 8.73
N HIS A 29 11.35 3.43 9.75
CA HIS A 29 11.69 2.03 9.54
C HIS A 29 10.56 1.22 8.89
N LEU A 30 9.29 1.51 9.20
CA LEU A 30 8.14 0.82 8.60
C LEU A 30 7.98 1.15 7.12
N SER A 31 8.46 2.31 6.67
CA SER A 31 8.46 2.63 5.24
C SER A 31 9.28 1.62 4.43
N TYR A 32 10.30 0.95 4.99
CA TYR A 32 11.05 -0.10 4.29
C TYR A 32 10.32 -1.45 4.27
N PHE A 33 9.37 -1.67 5.17
CA PHE A 33 8.61 -2.92 5.30
C PHE A 33 7.12 -2.60 5.29
N SER A 34 6.59 -2.19 4.14
CA SER A 34 5.20 -1.77 3.91
C SER A 34 4.18 -2.73 4.53
N ASN A 35 4.34 -4.03 4.30
CA ASN A 35 3.42 -5.06 4.81
C ASN A 35 3.67 -5.48 6.27
N PHE A 36 4.60 -4.86 7.01
CA PHE A 36 5.04 -5.35 8.32
C PHE A 36 3.94 -5.32 9.39
N ILE A 37 3.17 -4.21 9.43
CA ILE A 37 2.02 -4.07 10.33
C ILE A 37 0.87 -4.98 9.88
N LEU A 38 0.64 -5.13 8.58
CA LEU A 38 -0.35 -6.05 7.99
C LEU A 38 -0.06 -7.53 8.36
N LEU A 39 1.18 -7.99 8.22
CA LEU A 39 1.60 -9.32 8.64
C LEU A 39 1.45 -9.53 10.15
N GLY A 40 1.76 -8.51 10.95
CA GLY A 40 1.52 -8.51 12.40
C GLY A 40 0.02 -8.61 12.74
N SER A 41 -0.83 -7.92 11.99
CA SER A 41 -2.28 -7.97 12.13
C SER A 41 -2.83 -9.35 11.79
N PHE A 42 -2.46 -9.96 10.65
CA PHE A 42 -2.87 -11.32 10.31
C PHE A 42 -2.40 -12.37 11.33
N LEU A 43 -1.18 -12.25 11.87
CA LEU A 43 -0.72 -13.09 12.98
C LEU A 43 -1.65 -12.93 14.19
N GLY A 44 -1.91 -11.68 14.58
CA GLY A 44 -2.75 -11.35 15.71
C GLY A 44 -4.16 -11.93 15.57
N ILE A 45 -4.89 -11.55 14.51
CA ILE A 45 -6.26 -12.01 14.28
C ILE A 45 -6.31 -13.55 14.19
N GLY A 46 -5.37 -14.18 13.47
CA GLY A 46 -5.27 -15.63 13.35
C GLY A 46 -5.15 -16.34 14.71
N LEU A 47 -4.24 -15.86 15.58
CA LEU A 47 -4.10 -16.37 16.96
C LEU A 47 -5.35 -16.09 17.81
N GLY A 48 -6.01 -14.93 17.61
CA GLY A 48 -7.25 -14.57 18.29
C GLY A 48 -8.41 -15.52 17.96
N PHE A 49 -8.51 -15.97 16.71
CA PHE A 49 -9.48 -16.98 16.27
C PHE A 49 -9.13 -18.40 16.71
N LEU A 50 -7.85 -18.76 16.75
CA LEU A 50 -7.38 -20.08 17.23
C LEU A 50 -7.50 -20.25 18.75
N LEU A 51 -7.54 -19.17 19.53
CA LEU A 51 -7.71 -19.23 20.99
C LEU A 51 -9.11 -19.75 21.39
N PRO A 52 -9.21 -20.87 22.15
CA PRO A 52 -10.50 -21.43 22.59
C PRO A 52 -11.36 -20.43 23.38
N ALA A 53 -12.68 -20.56 23.31
CA ALA A 53 -13.63 -19.61 23.93
C ALA A 53 -13.38 -19.37 25.43
N GLY A 54 -13.09 -20.43 26.20
CA GLY A 54 -12.79 -20.36 27.63
C GLY A 54 -11.40 -19.80 27.99
N ARG A 55 -10.46 -19.70 27.03
CA ARG A 55 -9.11 -19.17 27.24
C ARG A 55 -8.99 -17.74 26.72
N GLY A 56 -7.93 -17.04 27.13
CA GLY A 56 -7.63 -15.68 26.65
C GLY A 56 -8.61 -14.58 27.08
N GLN A 57 -9.50 -14.83 28.05
CA GLN A 57 -10.40 -13.78 28.56
C GLN A 57 -9.66 -12.60 29.20
N TRP A 58 -8.44 -12.82 29.72
CA TRP A 58 -7.62 -11.73 30.23
C TRP A 58 -7.26 -10.74 29.11
N LEU A 59 -6.97 -11.26 27.91
CA LEU A 59 -6.62 -10.46 26.74
C LEU A 59 -7.77 -9.53 26.36
N THR A 60 -9.00 -10.05 26.34
CA THR A 60 -10.21 -9.25 26.06
C THR A 60 -10.63 -8.30 27.20
N ARG A 61 -10.04 -8.41 28.40
CA ARG A 61 -10.27 -7.45 29.51
C ARG A 61 -9.29 -6.27 29.46
N TRP A 62 -8.16 -6.43 28.76
CA TRP A 62 -7.06 -5.46 28.70
C TRP A 62 -6.78 -4.98 27.27
N THR A 63 -7.63 -5.30 26.28
CA THR A 63 -7.51 -4.92 24.85
C THR A 63 -6.98 -3.50 24.60
N PRO A 64 -7.41 -2.45 25.32
CA PRO A 64 -6.95 -1.10 25.01
C PRO A 64 -5.56 -0.75 25.55
N VAL A 65 -5.01 -1.53 26.50
CA VAL A 65 -3.70 -1.21 27.09
C VAL A 65 -2.56 -1.36 26.08
N PRO A 66 -2.43 -2.47 25.33
CA PRO A 66 -1.43 -2.57 24.25
C PRO A 66 -1.57 -1.47 23.19
N LEU A 67 -2.80 -1.06 22.87
CA LEU A 67 -3.06 0.02 21.90
C LEU A 67 -2.60 1.39 22.42
N ALA A 68 -2.93 1.72 23.67
CA ALA A 68 -2.45 2.95 24.32
C ALA A 68 -0.92 2.96 24.45
N VAL A 69 -0.31 1.82 24.84
CA VAL A 69 1.15 1.66 24.94
C VAL A 69 1.83 1.85 23.58
N LEU A 70 1.29 1.30 22.50
CA LEU A 70 1.82 1.51 21.14
C LEU A 70 1.77 3.00 20.76
N VAL A 71 0.66 3.69 21.04
CA VAL A 71 0.50 5.12 20.75
C VAL A 71 1.47 5.99 21.57
N VAL A 72 1.66 5.68 22.86
CA VAL A 72 2.69 6.33 23.70
C VAL A 72 4.08 6.12 23.08
N LEU A 73 4.48 4.87 22.86
CA LEU A 73 5.84 4.53 22.41
C LEU A 73 6.19 5.17 21.06
N VAL A 74 5.27 5.14 20.09
CA VAL A 74 5.48 5.75 18.77
C VAL A 74 5.52 7.29 18.83
N ARG A 75 4.78 7.91 19.77
CA ARG A 75 4.77 9.37 19.94
C ARG A 75 6.04 9.89 20.61
N GLU A 76 6.53 9.18 21.63
CA GLU A 76 7.70 9.56 22.44
C GLU A 76 9.03 9.16 21.80
N PHE A 77 9.06 8.05 21.05
CA PHE A 77 10.24 7.57 20.31
C PHE A 77 10.03 7.55 18.79
N PRO A 78 9.64 8.69 18.17
CA PRO A 78 9.42 8.75 16.74
C PRO A 78 10.75 8.54 16.01
N VAL A 79 10.75 7.67 15.00
CA VAL A 79 11.93 7.38 14.20
C VAL A 79 11.85 8.19 12.92
N GLN A 80 12.49 9.35 12.94
CA GLN A 80 12.54 10.31 11.84
C GLN A 80 13.97 10.47 11.32
N VAL A 81 14.11 11.03 10.12
CA VAL A 81 15.42 11.25 9.48
C VAL A 81 16.02 12.57 9.96
N ARG A 82 17.11 12.54 10.76
CA ARG A 82 17.81 13.78 11.11
C ARG A 82 18.53 14.37 9.90
N GLN A 83 18.30 15.65 9.62
CA GLN A 83 19.16 16.46 8.74
C GLN A 83 20.48 16.79 9.48
N THR A 84 21.46 15.91 9.40
CA THR A 84 22.87 16.25 9.69
C THR A 84 23.73 15.91 8.47
N SER A 85 24.13 16.96 7.76
CA SER A 85 25.30 17.06 6.86
C SER A 85 25.55 15.94 5.83
N GLY A 86 25.34 16.27 4.55
CA GLY A 86 26.11 15.72 3.40
C GLY A 86 25.89 14.26 2.99
N GLU A 87 25.44 13.37 3.86
CA GLU A 87 25.43 11.92 3.61
C GLU A 87 24.04 11.28 3.75
N VAL A 88 23.34 11.13 2.62
CA VAL A 88 21.99 10.53 2.50
C VAL A 88 21.87 9.93 1.08
N ILE A 89 21.64 8.64 0.78
CA ILE A 89 21.39 7.39 1.55
C ILE A 89 21.79 6.20 0.65
N TYR A 90 22.30 5.11 1.23
CA TYR A 90 21.96 3.73 0.81
C TYR A 90 22.04 2.84 2.07
N PHE A 91 20.99 2.04 2.33
CA PHE A 91 20.82 0.90 3.25
C PHE A 91 21.45 0.81 4.68
N THR A 92 22.46 1.59 5.10
CA THR A 92 23.17 1.37 6.38
C THR A 92 23.46 2.60 7.23
N ALA A 93 23.44 3.82 6.68
CA ALA A 93 23.85 5.03 7.40
C ALA A 93 22.82 6.16 7.33
N VAL A 94 21.81 6.10 8.22
CA VAL A 94 21.02 7.27 8.62
C VAL A 94 21.09 7.35 10.14
N LYS A 95 21.47 8.51 10.69
CA LYS A 95 21.22 8.79 12.12
C LYS A 95 19.73 9.10 12.28
N THR A 96 18.93 8.05 12.46
CA THR A 96 17.52 8.19 12.84
C THR A 96 17.41 8.72 14.28
N THR A 97 16.31 9.41 14.59
CA THR A 97 15.88 9.59 15.99
C THR A 97 15.26 8.31 16.54
N GLY A 98 15.00 8.29 17.84
CA GLY A 98 14.28 7.18 18.50
C GLY A 98 15.13 5.93 18.68
N LEU A 99 14.46 4.79 18.80
CA LEU A 99 15.09 3.51 19.12
C LEU A 99 15.66 2.81 17.87
N PRO A 100 16.74 2.00 17.99
CA PRO A 100 17.33 1.27 16.87
C PRO A 100 16.34 0.34 16.17
N GLN A 101 16.50 0.14 14.86
CA GLN A 101 15.62 -0.71 14.04
C GLN A 101 15.38 -2.11 14.63
N TRP A 102 16.41 -2.74 15.21
CA TRP A 102 16.35 -4.07 15.80
C TRP A 102 15.56 -4.13 17.13
N VAL A 103 15.29 -2.99 17.77
CA VAL A 103 14.35 -2.86 18.90
C VAL A 103 12.97 -2.49 18.37
N THR A 104 12.91 -1.43 17.55
CA THR A 104 11.66 -0.81 17.09
C THR A 104 10.79 -1.78 16.28
N LEU A 105 11.37 -2.54 15.34
CA LEU A 105 10.58 -3.45 14.51
C LEU A 105 9.98 -4.62 15.32
N PRO A 106 10.74 -5.40 16.14
CA PRO A 106 10.14 -6.46 16.95
C PRO A 106 9.08 -5.97 17.94
N VAL A 107 9.30 -4.80 18.58
CA VAL A 107 8.33 -4.21 19.52
C VAL A 107 7.04 -3.82 18.79
N LEU A 108 7.12 -3.15 17.64
CA LEU A 108 5.93 -2.78 16.87
C LEU A 108 5.19 -4.00 16.32
N PHE A 109 5.90 -5.02 15.85
CA PHE A 109 5.29 -6.28 15.39
C PHE A 109 4.56 -6.99 16.53
N GLY A 110 5.22 -7.16 17.67
CA GLY A 110 4.66 -7.83 18.85
C GLY A 110 3.45 -7.08 19.43
N LEU A 111 3.51 -5.76 19.54
CA LEU A 111 2.37 -4.94 20.00
C LEU A 111 1.21 -4.98 19.00
N THR A 112 1.48 -4.84 17.69
CA THR A 112 0.44 -4.95 16.65
C THR A 112 -0.25 -6.31 16.71
N ALA A 113 0.53 -7.41 16.73
CA ALA A 113 -0.01 -8.75 16.86
C ALA A 113 -0.82 -8.92 18.15
N LEU A 114 -0.37 -8.37 19.28
CA LEU A 114 -1.10 -8.44 20.55
C LEU A 114 -2.43 -7.66 20.53
N ILE A 115 -2.45 -6.45 19.97
CA ILE A 115 -3.66 -5.63 19.78
C ILE A 115 -4.67 -6.38 18.91
N MET A 116 -4.20 -6.87 17.76
CA MET A 116 -5.04 -7.53 16.76
C MET A 116 -5.48 -8.93 17.21
N MET A 117 -4.71 -9.60 18.06
CA MET A 117 -5.11 -10.83 18.76
C MET A 117 -6.19 -10.57 19.82
N ALA A 118 -6.13 -9.44 20.53
CA ALA A 118 -7.16 -9.06 21.48
C ALA A 118 -8.50 -8.75 20.79
N ILE A 119 -8.48 -7.94 19.73
CA ILE A 119 -9.68 -7.62 18.94
C ILE A 119 -10.17 -8.88 18.20
N GLY A 120 -9.28 -9.63 17.56
CA GLY A 120 -9.59 -10.89 16.87
C GLY A 120 -10.24 -11.92 17.79
N LYS A 121 -9.80 -12.05 19.05
CA LYS A 121 -10.46 -12.91 20.06
C LYS A 121 -11.87 -12.42 20.40
N MET A 122 -12.08 -11.10 20.50
CA MET A 122 -13.42 -10.52 20.73
C MET A 122 -14.37 -10.80 19.55
N THR A 123 -13.88 -10.70 18.32
CA THR A 123 -14.59 -11.07 17.08
C THR A 123 -14.92 -12.57 17.06
N ALA A 124 -13.92 -13.43 17.26
CA ALA A 124 -14.06 -14.89 17.29
C ALA A 124 -15.08 -15.37 18.35
N ASP A 125 -15.11 -14.74 19.53
CA ASP A 125 -16.08 -15.05 20.58
C ASP A 125 -17.53 -14.64 20.22
N GLN A 126 -17.76 -13.74 19.26
CA GLN A 126 -19.10 -13.54 18.68
C GLN A 126 -19.34 -14.46 17.47
N PHE A 127 -18.30 -14.73 16.67
CA PHE A 127 -18.36 -15.60 15.50
C PHE A 127 -18.88 -17.00 15.85
N ARG A 128 -18.36 -17.61 16.93
CA ARG A 128 -18.78 -18.94 17.45
C ARG A 128 -20.25 -19.04 17.85
N LYS A 129 -20.95 -17.91 18.01
CA LYS A 129 -22.35 -17.86 18.46
C LYS A 129 -23.36 -17.82 17.31
N LEU A 130 -22.90 -17.88 16.06
CA LEU A 130 -23.72 -17.85 14.85
C LEU A 130 -23.30 -19.02 13.93
N PRO A 131 -24.18 -19.49 13.03
CA PRO A 131 -23.81 -20.43 11.98
C PRO A 131 -22.65 -19.89 11.13
N SER A 132 -21.72 -20.74 10.70
CA SER A 132 -20.44 -20.33 10.08
C SER A 132 -20.58 -19.33 8.92
N LEU A 133 -21.47 -19.61 7.96
CA LEU A 133 -21.73 -18.70 6.83
C LEU A 133 -22.42 -17.39 7.25
N GLU A 134 -23.26 -17.42 8.28
CA GLU A 134 -23.90 -16.21 8.79
C GLU A 134 -22.91 -15.33 9.56
N ALA A 135 -22.06 -15.97 10.38
CA ALA A 135 -20.96 -15.32 11.09
C ALA A 135 -20.00 -14.64 10.09
N TYR A 136 -19.54 -15.39 9.09
CA TYR A 136 -18.62 -14.88 8.07
C TYR A 136 -19.23 -13.75 7.23
N ARG A 137 -20.53 -13.81 6.92
CA ARG A 137 -21.22 -12.70 6.26
C ARG A 137 -21.22 -11.41 7.10
N PHE A 138 -21.52 -11.49 8.39
CA PHE A 138 -21.51 -10.32 9.27
C PHE A 138 -20.09 -9.82 9.57
N ASP A 139 -19.09 -10.70 9.52
CA ASP A 139 -17.67 -10.35 9.57
C ASP A 139 -17.28 -9.54 8.32
N LEU A 140 -17.58 -10.02 7.11
CA LEU A 140 -17.31 -9.30 5.86
C LEU A 140 -18.03 -7.94 5.78
N LEU A 141 -19.30 -7.86 6.23
CA LEU A 141 -20.03 -6.60 6.31
C LEU A 141 -19.42 -5.63 7.34
N GLY A 142 -18.92 -6.14 8.47
CA GLY A 142 -18.18 -5.35 9.45
C GLY A 142 -16.88 -4.81 8.86
N SER A 143 -16.07 -5.70 8.30
CA SER A 143 -14.82 -5.37 7.60
C SER A 143 -15.05 -4.30 6.51
N LEU A 144 -16.03 -4.48 5.62
CA LEU A 144 -16.38 -3.48 4.61
C LEU A 144 -16.76 -2.13 5.23
N THR A 145 -17.52 -2.13 6.33
CA THR A 145 -17.88 -0.91 7.06
C THR A 145 -16.64 -0.21 7.64
N GLY A 146 -15.70 -0.96 8.23
CA GLY A 146 -14.44 -0.45 8.77
C GLY A 146 -13.54 0.17 7.69
N SER A 147 -13.37 -0.53 6.57
CA SER A 147 -12.60 -0.05 5.41
C SER A 147 -13.18 1.23 4.82
N VAL A 148 -14.48 1.24 4.51
CA VAL A 148 -15.17 2.40 3.91
C VAL A 148 -15.15 3.60 4.87
N SER A 149 -15.34 3.39 6.17
CA SER A 149 -15.25 4.45 7.18
C SER A 149 -13.85 5.05 7.24
N PHE A 150 -12.80 4.23 7.21
CA PHE A 150 -11.42 4.73 7.25
C PHE A 150 -11.01 5.44 5.95
N ALA A 151 -11.47 4.95 4.80
CA ALA A 151 -11.29 5.61 3.50
C ALA A 151 -11.98 6.99 3.48
N LEU A 152 -13.21 7.08 4.02
CA LEU A 152 -13.94 8.35 4.14
C LEU A 152 -13.21 9.35 5.06
N LEU A 153 -12.68 8.90 6.20
CA LEU A 153 -11.88 9.76 7.09
C LEU A 153 -10.57 10.23 6.43
N SER A 154 -9.95 9.38 5.61
CA SER A 154 -8.76 9.73 4.84
C SER A 154 -9.07 10.77 3.75
N TRP A 155 -10.22 10.67 3.09
CA TRP A 155 -10.72 11.67 2.13
C TRP A 155 -11.02 13.01 2.80
N LEU A 156 -11.73 12.98 3.92
CA LEU A 156 -12.03 14.15 4.76
C LEU A 156 -10.79 14.73 5.46
N ARG A 157 -9.61 14.12 5.28
CA ARG A 157 -8.33 14.53 5.90
C ARG A 157 -8.41 14.62 7.42
N ALA A 158 -9.26 13.79 8.03
CA ALA A 158 -9.51 13.80 9.45
C ALA A 158 -8.19 13.51 10.21
N PRO A 159 -7.85 14.30 11.23
CA PRO A 159 -6.61 14.11 11.99
C PRO A 159 -6.65 12.85 12.85
N SER A 160 -5.48 12.38 13.28
CA SER A 160 -5.28 11.12 14.02
C SER A 160 -6.14 10.98 15.28
N VAL A 161 -6.45 12.09 15.98
CA VAL A 161 -7.36 12.10 17.13
C VAL A 161 -8.77 11.61 16.78
N VAL A 162 -9.29 11.89 15.58
CA VAL A 162 -10.63 11.44 15.16
C VAL A 162 -10.65 9.92 15.02
N TRP A 163 -9.59 9.34 14.47
CA TRP A 163 -9.46 7.88 14.35
C TRP A 163 -9.36 7.24 15.74
N GLY A 164 -8.57 7.84 16.63
CA GLY A 164 -8.45 7.43 18.03
C GLY A 164 -9.78 7.46 18.80
N VAL A 165 -10.59 8.51 18.63
CA VAL A 165 -11.92 8.63 19.25
C VAL A 165 -12.88 7.56 18.73
N ILE A 166 -12.91 7.32 17.41
CA ILE A 166 -13.78 6.28 16.81
C ILE A 166 -13.38 4.89 17.33
N ALA A 167 -12.08 4.57 17.33
CA ALA A 167 -11.57 3.32 17.89
C ALA A 167 -11.89 3.18 19.39
N ALA A 168 -11.76 4.27 20.17
CA ALA A 168 -12.08 4.27 21.60
C ALA A 168 -13.58 4.02 21.87
N VAL A 169 -14.48 4.69 21.16
CA VAL A 169 -15.94 4.49 21.29
C VAL A 169 -16.32 3.06 20.90
N ALA A 170 -15.76 2.54 19.81
CA ALA A 170 -16.00 1.17 19.36
C ALA A 170 -15.49 0.14 20.39
N LEU A 171 -14.28 0.31 20.94
CA LEU A 171 -13.75 -0.56 21.98
C LEU A 171 -14.55 -0.47 23.28
N LEU A 172 -14.97 0.72 23.74
CA LEU A 172 -15.81 0.89 24.93
C LEU A 172 -17.15 0.17 24.82
N THR A 173 -17.82 0.29 23.68
CA THR A 173 -19.11 -0.37 23.43
C THR A 173 -18.98 -1.90 23.34
N LEU A 174 -17.86 -2.40 22.80
CA LEU A 174 -17.55 -3.84 22.76
C LEU A 174 -17.12 -4.41 24.13
N GLY A 175 -16.34 -3.67 24.92
CA GLY A 175 -15.87 -4.05 26.25
C GLY A 175 -16.99 -4.16 27.29
N GLY A 176 -18.05 -3.35 27.13
CA GLY A 176 -19.28 -3.37 27.91
C GLY A 176 -19.14 -2.84 29.34
N ARG A 177 -20.29 -2.65 30.02
CA ARG A 177 -20.38 -1.97 31.34
C ARG A 177 -19.45 -2.52 32.43
N ARG A 178 -19.12 -3.82 32.41
CA ARG A 178 -18.23 -4.45 33.41
C ARG A 178 -16.75 -4.08 33.24
N ASN A 179 -16.33 -3.62 32.06
CA ASN A 179 -14.93 -3.24 31.79
C ASN A 179 -14.76 -1.73 31.59
N THR A 180 -15.81 -0.92 31.76
CA THR A 180 -15.80 0.52 31.44
C THR A 180 -14.58 1.23 32.04
N ILE A 181 -14.31 1.12 33.35
CA ILE A 181 -13.14 1.78 33.97
C ILE A 181 -11.81 1.31 33.34
N ARG A 182 -11.64 -0.02 33.17
CA ARG A 182 -10.43 -0.62 32.58
C ARG A 182 -10.18 -0.20 31.13
N TYR A 183 -11.24 0.15 30.41
CA TYR A 183 -11.16 0.61 29.02
C TYR A 183 -10.99 2.13 28.96
N THR A 184 -11.75 2.90 29.76
CA THR A 184 -11.77 4.36 29.70
C THR A 184 -10.40 4.97 29.99
N VAL A 185 -9.68 4.50 31.02
CA VAL A 185 -8.36 5.07 31.38
C VAL A 185 -7.32 4.98 30.25
N PRO A 186 -6.98 3.79 29.70
CA PRO A 186 -6.03 3.71 28.59
C PRO A 186 -6.53 4.36 27.30
N LEU A 187 -7.84 4.32 27.01
CA LEU A 187 -8.39 4.97 25.81
C LEU A 187 -8.39 6.50 25.92
N ALA A 188 -8.65 7.06 27.10
CA ALA A 188 -8.53 8.50 27.34
C ALA A 188 -7.08 8.97 27.20
N LEU A 189 -6.11 8.21 27.73
CA LEU A 189 -4.69 8.48 27.54
C LEU A 189 -4.29 8.46 26.05
N MET A 190 -4.72 7.41 25.32
CA MET A 190 -4.50 7.29 23.87
C MET A 190 -5.07 8.49 23.10
N VAL A 191 -6.32 8.86 23.37
CA VAL A 191 -6.99 10.01 22.71
C VAL A 191 -6.31 11.33 23.07
N ALA A 192 -5.89 11.53 24.32
CA ALA A 192 -5.17 12.74 24.73
C ALA A 192 -3.83 12.88 23.99
N ILE A 193 -3.08 11.80 23.81
CA ILE A 193 -1.79 11.81 23.08
C ILE A 193 -1.99 12.14 21.60
N LEU A 194 -3.03 11.58 20.96
CA LEU A 194 -3.38 11.89 19.57
C LEU A 194 -3.92 13.33 19.43
N ALA A 195 -4.60 13.85 20.45
CA ALA A 195 -5.02 15.26 20.51
C ALA A 195 -3.81 16.20 20.60
N LEU A 196 -2.78 15.86 21.39
CA LEU A 196 -1.52 16.62 21.48
C LEU A 196 -0.71 16.58 20.16
N GLU A 197 -0.76 15.48 19.41
CA GLU A 197 -0.23 15.44 18.03
C GLU A 197 -1.05 16.36 17.10
N THR A 198 -2.38 16.29 17.18
CA THR A 198 -3.30 17.06 16.31
C THR A 198 -3.22 18.57 16.56
N ALA A 199 -2.98 18.99 17.80
CA ALA A 199 -2.85 20.40 18.19
C ALA A 199 -1.49 21.02 17.81
N ALA A 200 -0.51 20.24 17.35
CA ALA A 200 0.80 20.76 16.99
C ALA A 200 0.75 21.61 15.71
N SER A 201 1.26 22.83 15.78
CA SER A 201 1.23 23.79 14.68
C SER A 201 1.99 23.29 13.44
N GLY A 202 1.39 23.42 12.27
CA GLY A 202 2.01 23.07 10.99
C GLY A 202 1.84 21.60 10.59
N ILE A 203 1.29 20.74 11.45
CA ILE A 203 0.89 19.38 11.09
C ILE A 203 -0.49 19.40 10.41
N SER A 204 -0.61 18.70 9.29
CA SER A 204 -1.88 18.41 8.62
C SER A 204 -1.83 17.03 7.98
N TRP A 205 -2.98 16.44 7.71
CA TRP A 205 -3.07 15.16 7.00
C TRP A 205 -3.59 15.40 5.58
N SER A 206 -3.01 14.69 4.61
CA SER A 206 -3.60 14.50 3.29
C SER A 206 -4.17 13.08 3.19
N PRO A 207 -4.85 12.69 2.09
CA PRO A 207 -5.22 11.29 1.88
C PRO A 207 -4.02 10.32 1.85
N TYR A 208 -2.79 10.79 1.63
CA TYR A 208 -1.58 9.97 1.50
C TYR A 208 -0.61 10.07 2.69
N TYR A 209 -0.40 11.28 3.24
CA TYR A 209 0.70 11.56 4.15
C TYR A 209 0.27 12.36 5.37
N LYS A 210 1.03 12.23 6.46
CA LYS A 210 1.17 13.28 7.47
C LYS A 210 2.13 14.31 6.93
N ILE A 211 1.68 15.55 6.74
CA ILE A 211 2.48 16.67 6.21
C ILE A 211 2.76 17.64 7.34
N GLU A 212 4.03 17.98 7.51
CA GLU A 212 4.52 18.97 8.47
C GLU A 212 5.17 20.13 7.72
N VAL A 213 4.67 21.35 7.94
CA VAL A 213 5.20 22.58 7.35
C VAL A 213 5.94 23.38 8.42
N THR A 214 7.28 23.39 8.35
CA THR A 214 8.12 24.20 9.23
C THR A 214 8.35 25.58 8.61
N LYS A 215 8.04 26.64 9.36
CA LYS A 215 8.33 28.02 8.97
C LYS A 215 9.85 28.28 8.88
N PRO A 216 10.32 29.23 8.05
CA PRO A 216 11.73 29.60 8.02
C PRO A 216 12.20 30.11 9.39
N THR A 217 13.36 29.64 9.86
CA THR A 217 14.07 30.28 10.97
C THR A 217 14.73 31.58 10.51
N SER A 218 14.98 32.52 11.43
CA SER A 218 15.55 33.83 11.12
C SER A 218 16.86 33.70 10.31
N GLY A 219 16.85 34.22 9.08
CA GLY A 219 17.96 34.09 8.11
C GLY A 219 17.62 33.23 6.87
N SER A 220 16.68 32.29 6.97
CA SER A 220 16.10 31.57 5.81
C SER A 220 14.82 32.25 5.34
N ARG A 221 14.45 32.09 4.06
CA ARG A 221 13.12 32.46 3.52
C ARG A 221 12.29 31.26 3.05
N ASP A 222 12.85 30.06 3.16
CA ASP A 222 12.28 28.87 2.52
C ASP A 222 11.47 28.06 3.51
N TYR A 223 10.18 27.84 3.22
CA TYR A 223 9.35 26.92 4.02
C TYR A 223 9.81 25.49 3.77
N LYS A 224 10.04 24.72 4.82
CA LYS A 224 10.37 23.29 4.71
C LYS A 224 9.10 22.46 4.87
N ILE A 225 8.93 21.49 3.97
CA ILE A 225 7.82 20.54 3.99
C ILE A 225 8.41 19.14 4.22
N SER A 226 7.97 18.48 5.27
CA SER A 226 8.24 17.07 5.54
C SER A 226 6.96 16.27 5.34
N ALA A 227 7.07 15.06 4.78
CA ALA A 227 5.96 14.11 4.73
C ALA A 227 6.38 12.81 5.44
N ASN A 228 5.52 12.28 6.30
CA ASN A 228 5.75 11.11 7.15
C ASN A 228 7.10 11.16 7.94
N GLY A 229 7.46 12.34 8.46
CA GLY A 229 8.71 12.55 9.21
C GLY A 229 9.98 12.55 8.36
N VAL A 230 9.86 12.63 7.03
CA VAL A 230 11.00 12.70 6.10
C VAL A 230 10.97 14.05 5.36
N PRO A 231 12.11 14.78 5.28
CA PRO A 231 12.20 16.00 4.48
C PRO A 231 11.84 15.72 3.01
N HIS A 232 10.86 16.43 2.48
CA HIS A 232 10.20 16.12 1.21
C HIS A 232 10.42 17.23 0.17
N GLN A 233 9.99 18.46 0.46
CA GLN A 233 10.08 19.61 -0.44
C GLN A 233 10.43 20.89 0.33
N SER A 234 10.87 21.93 -0.38
CA SER A 234 11.00 23.28 0.18
C SER A 234 10.48 24.31 -0.81
N ILE A 235 9.72 25.30 -0.33
CA ILE A 235 9.23 26.43 -1.13
C ILE A 235 10.35 27.45 -1.22
N ALA A 236 10.77 27.83 -2.43
CA ALA A 236 11.87 28.78 -2.62
C ALA A 236 11.45 29.97 -3.49
N PRO A 237 11.96 31.19 -3.24
CA PRO A 237 11.75 32.34 -4.13
C PRO A 237 12.32 32.11 -5.52
N LEU A 238 11.70 32.70 -6.55
CA LEU A 238 12.13 32.56 -7.95
C LEU A 238 13.61 32.95 -8.18
N LYS A 239 14.15 33.91 -7.42
CA LYS A 239 15.59 34.29 -7.46
C LYS A 239 16.53 33.14 -7.03
N VAL A 240 16.07 32.20 -6.21
CA VAL A 240 16.81 30.99 -5.83
C VAL A 240 16.62 29.91 -6.89
N LEU A 241 15.39 29.73 -7.38
CA LEU A 241 15.07 28.72 -8.40
C LEU A 241 15.74 28.98 -9.75
N ARG A 242 15.98 30.24 -10.13
CA ARG A 242 16.65 30.65 -11.38
C ARG A 242 18.19 30.73 -11.30
N ARG A 243 18.82 30.21 -10.26
CA ARG A 243 20.31 30.17 -10.23
C ARG A 243 20.84 29.15 -11.25
N PRO A 244 22.00 29.37 -11.90
CA PRO A 244 22.51 28.45 -12.91
C PRO A 244 22.81 27.03 -12.41
N ASP A 245 23.06 26.86 -11.11
CA ASP A 245 23.28 25.58 -10.42
C ASP A 245 21.99 24.91 -9.91
N SER A 246 20.84 25.56 -10.12
CA SER A 246 19.53 25.08 -9.70
C SER A 246 19.05 23.91 -10.56
N PRO A 247 18.57 22.79 -9.97
CA PRO A 247 18.03 21.68 -10.76
C PRO A 247 16.77 22.06 -11.54
N TYR A 248 16.05 23.10 -11.10
CA TYR A 248 14.83 23.59 -11.74
C TYR A 248 15.09 24.43 -13.01
N GLU A 249 16.27 25.03 -13.15
CA GLU A 249 16.66 25.86 -14.31
C GLU A 249 17.21 24.99 -15.45
N GLN A 250 17.82 23.84 -15.10
CA GLN A 250 18.60 23.02 -16.02
C GLN A 250 17.82 22.40 -17.19
N PRO A 251 16.54 21.96 -17.07
CA PRO A 251 15.75 21.49 -18.22
C PRO A 251 15.64 22.52 -19.34
N TYR A 252 15.52 23.80 -18.99
CA TYR A 252 15.39 24.92 -19.93
C TYR A 252 16.75 25.26 -20.56
N ARG A 253 17.82 25.32 -19.75
CA ARG A 253 19.20 25.55 -20.26
C ARG A 253 19.66 24.49 -21.25
N GLU A 254 19.28 23.24 -21.04
CA GLU A 254 19.68 22.14 -21.93
C GLU A 254 18.84 22.04 -23.19
N THR A 255 17.75 22.80 -23.31
CA THR A 255 16.83 22.80 -24.46
C THR A 255 16.57 24.22 -25.01
N PRO A 256 17.62 25.02 -25.32
CA PRO A 256 17.48 26.46 -25.58
C PRO A 256 16.75 26.82 -26.90
N LYS A 257 16.56 25.84 -27.80
CA LYS A 257 15.77 26.00 -29.04
C LYS A 257 14.28 25.65 -28.87
N ASN A 258 13.94 25.01 -27.76
CA ASN A 258 12.57 24.59 -27.46
C ASN A 258 11.73 25.82 -27.09
N SER A 259 10.47 25.85 -27.55
CA SER A 259 9.60 27.01 -27.32
C SER A 259 9.01 27.09 -25.91
N HIS A 260 9.07 25.98 -25.14
CA HIS A 260 8.55 25.81 -23.78
C HIS A 260 7.10 26.30 -23.56
N ARG A 261 6.28 26.42 -24.62
CA ARG A 261 4.94 27.03 -24.53
C ARG A 261 3.94 26.15 -23.78
N ARG A 262 4.02 24.83 -23.93
CA ARG A 262 3.21 23.83 -23.22
C ARG A 262 4.13 22.96 -22.37
N VAL A 263 4.08 23.13 -21.05
CA VAL A 263 4.88 22.35 -20.11
C VAL A 263 3.98 21.41 -19.30
N LEU A 264 4.37 20.15 -19.19
CA LEU A 264 3.79 19.18 -18.26
C LEU A 264 4.74 19.00 -17.08
N VAL A 265 4.26 19.27 -15.86
CA VAL A 265 5.01 19.02 -14.62
C VAL A 265 4.32 17.89 -13.87
N ILE A 266 5.00 16.75 -13.71
CA ILE A 266 4.53 15.61 -12.91
C ILE A 266 5.29 15.60 -11.58
N GLY A 267 4.56 15.61 -10.46
CA GLY A 267 5.13 15.89 -9.14
C GLY A 267 5.19 17.39 -8.84
N ALA A 268 4.21 18.16 -9.34
CA ALA A 268 4.24 19.62 -9.27
C ALA A 268 4.28 20.19 -7.83
N GLY A 269 3.79 19.43 -6.85
CA GLY A 269 3.97 19.67 -5.42
C GLY A 269 3.66 21.10 -4.99
N ASN A 270 4.62 21.73 -4.34
CA ASN A 270 4.50 23.10 -3.86
C ASN A 270 4.58 24.20 -4.96
N GLY A 271 4.81 23.84 -6.22
CA GLY A 271 4.76 24.75 -7.37
C GLY A 271 6.10 25.36 -7.82
N ASN A 272 7.25 24.98 -7.25
CA ASN A 272 8.57 25.48 -7.69
C ASN A 272 8.78 25.34 -9.22
N ASP A 273 8.58 24.14 -9.78
CA ASP A 273 8.70 23.85 -11.21
C ASP A 273 7.68 24.60 -12.07
N VAL A 274 6.47 24.77 -11.54
CA VAL A 274 5.39 25.54 -12.20
C VAL A 274 5.78 27.02 -12.28
N ALA A 275 6.36 27.57 -11.22
CA ALA A 275 6.88 28.94 -11.21
C ALA A 275 8.04 29.12 -12.21
N MET A 276 8.88 28.09 -12.39
CA MET A 276 9.97 28.10 -13.36
C MET A 276 9.47 28.01 -14.80
N ALA A 277 8.49 27.14 -15.09
CA ALA A 277 7.84 27.09 -16.39
C ALA A 277 7.21 28.45 -16.78
N LEU A 278 6.51 29.10 -15.84
CA LEU A 278 5.95 30.44 -16.04
C LEU A 278 7.03 31.51 -16.26
N ALA A 279 8.18 31.40 -15.58
CA ALA A 279 9.30 32.33 -15.72
C ALA A 279 10.07 32.17 -17.04
N HIS A 280 10.09 30.96 -17.62
CA HIS A 280 10.56 30.67 -18.98
C HIS A 280 9.46 30.89 -20.05
N GLY A 281 8.36 31.56 -19.70
CA GLY A 281 7.39 32.05 -20.67
C GLY A 281 6.30 31.06 -21.08
N ALA A 282 6.14 29.93 -20.39
CA ALA A 282 5.12 28.93 -20.71
C ALA A 282 3.72 29.55 -20.84
N GLN A 283 3.04 29.26 -21.94
CA GLN A 283 1.70 29.75 -22.25
C GLN A 283 0.62 28.86 -21.60
N ARG A 284 0.95 27.59 -21.36
CA ARG A 284 0.16 26.62 -20.60
C ARG A 284 1.08 25.72 -19.79
N VAL A 285 0.74 25.51 -18.52
CA VAL A 285 1.38 24.50 -17.67
C VAL A 285 0.29 23.55 -17.16
N ASP A 286 0.35 22.27 -17.54
CA ASP A 286 -0.44 21.24 -16.88
C ASP A 286 0.38 20.72 -15.67
N ALA A 287 -0.09 21.02 -14.46
CA ALA A 287 0.58 20.72 -13.21
C ALA A 287 -0.10 19.52 -12.53
N VAL A 288 0.52 18.34 -12.63
CA VAL A 288 0.01 17.09 -12.08
C VAL A 288 0.65 16.82 -10.72
N GLU A 289 -0.18 16.75 -9.69
CA GLU A 289 0.22 16.45 -8.32
C GLU A 289 -0.72 15.37 -7.76
N ILE A 290 -0.18 14.36 -7.07
CA ILE A 290 -1.01 13.28 -6.52
C ILE A 290 -1.63 13.69 -5.19
N ASP A 291 -0.94 14.52 -4.39
CA ASP A 291 -1.36 14.97 -3.07
C ASP A 291 -1.99 16.39 -3.11
N PRO A 292 -3.32 16.51 -2.94
CA PRO A 292 -3.98 17.82 -2.98
C PRO A 292 -3.52 18.77 -1.87
N ARG A 293 -3.03 18.25 -0.74
CA ARG A 293 -2.59 19.09 0.38
C ARG A 293 -1.24 19.74 0.10
N LEU A 294 -0.33 19.06 -0.61
CA LEU A 294 0.93 19.68 -1.06
C LEU A 294 0.66 20.81 -2.06
N GLN A 295 -0.28 20.61 -2.98
CA GLN A 295 -0.70 21.63 -3.94
C GLN A 295 -1.31 22.86 -3.24
N GLU A 296 -2.21 22.68 -2.26
CA GLU A 296 -2.77 23.77 -1.45
C GLU A 296 -1.72 24.55 -0.67
N ILE A 297 -0.73 23.85 -0.09
CA ILE A 297 0.40 24.48 0.61
C ILE A 297 1.21 25.32 -0.37
N GLY A 298 1.43 24.83 -1.60
CA GLY A 298 2.02 25.60 -2.69
C GLY A 298 1.20 26.84 -3.04
N ALA A 299 -0.11 26.70 -3.27
CA ALA A 299 -0.98 27.82 -3.66
C ALA A 299 -1.01 28.92 -2.58
N SER A 300 -1.06 28.53 -1.30
CA SER A 300 -1.14 29.48 -0.19
C SER A 300 0.19 30.10 0.24
N LEU A 301 1.32 29.39 0.15
CA LEU A 301 2.61 29.85 0.69
C LEU A 301 3.69 30.15 -0.36
N HIS A 302 3.54 29.72 -1.62
CA HIS A 302 4.58 29.92 -2.62
C HIS A 302 4.69 31.40 -3.03
N PRO A 303 5.86 32.05 -2.89
CA PRO A 303 5.98 33.51 -3.00
C PRO A 303 5.66 34.04 -4.41
N ALA A 304 5.89 33.23 -5.45
CA ALA A 304 5.52 33.58 -6.83
C ALA A 304 4.06 33.26 -7.22
N ARG A 305 3.26 32.68 -6.30
CA ARG A 305 1.86 32.25 -6.50
C ARG A 305 1.58 31.60 -7.86
N PRO A 306 2.33 30.55 -8.25
CA PRO A 306 2.24 29.96 -9.59
C PRO A 306 0.84 29.39 -9.88
N TYR A 307 0.19 28.79 -8.88
CA TYR A 307 -1.14 28.20 -9.01
C TYR A 307 -2.28 29.21 -9.17
N ASP A 308 -2.06 30.50 -8.89
CA ASP A 308 -3.04 31.57 -9.14
C ASP A 308 -3.00 32.05 -10.62
N ASN A 309 -2.00 31.62 -11.40
CA ASN A 309 -1.84 32.08 -12.78
C ASN A 309 -2.80 31.32 -13.73
N PRO A 310 -3.61 32.00 -14.56
CA PRO A 310 -4.60 31.36 -15.42
C PRO A 310 -4.01 30.46 -16.53
N ARG A 311 -2.68 30.49 -16.73
CA ARG A 311 -1.97 29.56 -17.61
C ARG A 311 -1.75 28.19 -16.97
N VAL A 312 -1.87 28.07 -15.65
CA VAL A 312 -1.66 26.83 -14.89
C VAL A 312 -2.95 26.07 -14.72
N HIS A 313 -2.93 24.79 -15.09
CA HIS A 313 -4.04 23.87 -15.01
C HIS A 313 -3.64 22.76 -14.04
N VAL A 314 -4.23 22.77 -12.84
CA VAL A 314 -3.92 21.80 -11.78
C VAL A 314 -4.72 20.52 -11.98
N HIS A 315 -4.03 19.37 -11.95
CA HIS A 315 -4.64 18.05 -12.05
C HIS A 315 -4.25 17.23 -10.81
N ILE A 316 -5.21 17.02 -9.89
CA ILE A 316 -4.98 16.15 -8.73
C ILE A 316 -5.13 14.68 -9.16
N ASN A 317 -4.01 14.05 -9.55
CA ASN A 317 -4.01 12.71 -10.15
C ASN A 317 -2.63 12.05 -10.07
N ASP A 318 -2.60 10.74 -10.28
CA ASP A 318 -1.36 9.99 -10.52
C ASP A 318 -0.72 10.40 -11.87
N GLY A 319 0.59 10.61 -11.87
CA GLY A 319 1.34 11.09 -13.04
C GLY A 319 1.34 10.13 -14.23
N ARG A 320 1.45 8.81 -13.99
CA ARG A 320 1.41 7.80 -15.06
C ARG A 320 -0.01 7.67 -15.60
N ALA A 321 -1.02 7.66 -14.73
CA ALA A 321 -2.42 7.60 -15.14
C ALA A 321 -2.88 8.85 -15.90
N PHE A 322 -2.35 10.03 -15.59
CA PHE A 322 -2.55 11.24 -16.40
C PHE A 322 -1.90 11.10 -17.77
N LEU A 323 -0.65 10.66 -17.82
CA LEU A 323 0.13 10.53 -19.05
C LEU A 323 -0.44 9.48 -20.02
N GLU A 324 -1.05 8.40 -19.54
CA GLU A 324 -1.74 7.40 -20.38
C GLU A 324 -3.16 7.83 -20.84
N ARG A 325 -3.65 8.99 -20.40
CA ARG A 325 -5.02 9.48 -20.72
C ARG A 325 -5.06 10.81 -21.44
N THR A 326 -4.04 11.65 -21.26
CA THR A 326 -3.93 12.92 -21.97
C THR A 326 -3.83 12.69 -23.48
N LYS A 327 -4.25 13.68 -24.27
CA LYS A 327 -4.03 13.73 -25.73
C LYS A 327 -3.17 14.94 -26.13
N THR A 328 -2.79 15.75 -25.15
CA THR A 328 -2.00 16.96 -25.33
C THR A 328 -0.56 16.58 -25.66
N ARG A 329 0.05 17.25 -26.65
CA ARG A 329 1.50 17.23 -26.85
C ARG A 329 2.16 18.40 -26.14
N TYR A 330 3.24 18.13 -25.44
CA TYR A 330 3.98 19.09 -24.64
C TYR A 330 5.33 19.39 -25.27
N ASP A 331 5.75 20.64 -25.13
CA ASP A 331 7.07 21.07 -25.60
C ASP A 331 8.12 20.65 -24.55
N LEU A 332 7.77 20.64 -23.25
CA LEU A 332 8.59 20.08 -22.19
C LEU A 332 7.77 19.20 -21.24
N VAL A 333 8.24 18.00 -20.93
CA VAL A 333 7.70 17.12 -19.87
C VAL A 333 8.73 16.98 -18.77
N VAL A 334 8.38 17.32 -17.53
CA VAL A 334 9.25 17.28 -16.36
C VAL A 334 8.72 16.27 -15.33
N LEU A 335 9.52 15.25 -14.99
CA LEU A 335 9.35 14.48 -13.75
C LEU A 335 10.08 15.20 -12.61
N ALA A 336 9.33 16.04 -11.89
CA ALA A 336 9.83 16.93 -10.85
C ALA A 336 9.94 16.21 -9.49
N LEU A 337 11.05 15.52 -9.24
CA LEU A 337 11.30 14.79 -7.97
C LEU A 337 10.12 13.89 -7.49
N PRO A 338 9.33 13.21 -8.35
CA PRO A 338 8.07 12.56 -7.90
C PRO A 338 8.31 11.40 -6.91
N ASP A 339 9.54 10.90 -6.85
CA ASP A 339 9.97 9.77 -6.01
C ASP A 339 11.00 10.24 -4.98
N SER A 340 10.55 11.18 -4.17
CA SER A 340 11.20 11.49 -2.90
C SER A 340 11.07 10.29 -1.95
N LEU A 341 11.84 10.28 -0.86
CA LEU A 341 11.88 9.19 0.14
C LEU A 341 10.52 8.82 0.77
N THR A 342 9.46 9.60 0.51
CA THR A 342 8.09 9.42 1.02
C THR A 342 7.19 8.61 0.08
N LEU A 343 7.76 7.75 -0.78
CA LEU A 343 7.05 6.71 -1.56
C LEU A 343 5.76 6.25 -0.87
N VAL A 344 4.64 6.32 -1.63
CA VAL A 344 3.26 6.39 -1.15
C VAL A 344 2.99 5.41 0.00
N SER A 345 3.15 5.91 1.23
CA SER A 345 3.43 5.07 2.39
C SER A 345 2.13 4.47 2.94
N GLY A 346 1.74 3.32 2.38
CA GLY A 346 0.46 2.65 2.65
C GLY A 346 -0.38 2.35 1.41
N ALA A 347 0.12 2.63 0.19
CA ALA A 347 -0.59 2.32 -1.06
C ALA A 347 0.12 1.30 -1.97
N SER A 348 1.40 1.02 -1.74
CA SER A 348 2.20 -0.01 -2.44
C SER A 348 2.58 -1.10 -1.44
N ASN A 349 2.35 -2.36 -1.82
CA ASN A 349 2.56 -3.51 -0.94
C ASN A 349 4.06 -3.89 -0.89
N LEU A 350 4.78 -3.74 -2.00
CA LEU A 350 6.25 -3.77 -2.02
C LEU A 350 6.80 -2.36 -2.33
N ARG A 351 7.25 -1.62 -1.30
CA ARG A 351 7.74 -0.22 -1.39
C ARG A 351 8.89 0.07 -2.39
N LEU A 352 9.31 -0.88 -3.23
CA LEU A 352 10.28 -0.69 -4.30
C LEU A 352 9.63 -0.37 -5.66
N GLU A 353 8.29 -0.39 -5.76
CA GLU A 353 7.53 -0.14 -6.98
C GLU A 353 7.50 1.34 -7.39
N SER A 354 7.69 1.63 -8.69
CA SER A 354 7.42 2.96 -9.24
C SER A 354 7.11 2.91 -10.75
N TYR A 355 5.84 3.10 -11.12
CA TYR A 355 5.34 3.08 -12.50
C TYR A 355 5.69 4.31 -13.34
N LEU A 356 6.35 5.32 -12.73
CA LEU A 356 6.84 6.52 -13.42
C LEU A 356 8.22 6.34 -14.05
N PHE A 357 8.99 5.32 -13.66
CA PHE A 357 10.34 5.05 -14.20
C PHE A 357 10.47 3.68 -14.88
N THR A 358 9.37 3.12 -15.35
CA THR A 358 9.42 1.98 -16.25
C THR A 358 9.71 2.45 -17.68
N ARG A 359 10.25 1.56 -18.51
CA ARG A 359 10.49 1.80 -19.94
C ARG A 359 9.21 2.31 -20.64
N GLN A 360 8.06 1.73 -20.29
CA GLN A 360 6.73 2.12 -20.80
C GLN A 360 6.32 3.53 -20.39
N ALA A 361 6.69 4.00 -19.19
CA ALA A 361 6.46 5.38 -18.77
C ALA A 361 7.25 6.38 -19.63
N PHE A 362 8.51 6.06 -19.94
CA PHE A 362 9.33 6.87 -20.84
C PHE A 362 8.81 6.82 -22.28
N GLU A 363 8.36 5.66 -22.78
CA GLU A 363 7.67 5.54 -24.08
C GLU A 363 6.38 6.37 -24.12
N ALA A 364 5.60 6.40 -23.03
CA ALA A 364 4.42 7.25 -22.90
C ALA A 364 4.79 8.74 -22.87
N ALA A 365 5.86 9.14 -22.19
CA ALA A 365 6.35 10.52 -22.16
C ALA A 365 6.79 10.98 -23.56
N HIS A 366 7.64 10.18 -24.23
CA HIS A 366 8.11 10.44 -25.58
C HIS A 366 6.96 10.58 -26.59
N ARG A 367 5.95 9.68 -26.54
CA ARG A 367 4.76 9.78 -27.40
C ARG A 367 3.98 11.09 -27.23
N HIS A 368 4.06 11.74 -26.06
CA HIS A 368 3.41 13.01 -25.75
C HIS A 368 4.30 14.25 -25.95
N LEU A 369 5.50 14.12 -26.51
CA LEU A 369 6.29 15.28 -26.92
C LEU A 369 5.76 15.88 -28.23
N ALA A 370 5.88 17.20 -28.34
CA ALA A 370 5.76 17.93 -29.60
C ALA A 370 7.05 17.82 -30.42
N PRO A 371 7.03 18.11 -31.74
CA PRO A 371 8.26 18.25 -32.53
C PRO A 371 9.17 19.33 -31.90
N GLY A 372 10.46 19.03 -31.76
CA GLY A 372 11.42 19.90 -31.04
C GLY A 372 11.24 19.92 -29.51
N GLY A 373 10.38 19.04 -28.97
CA GLY A 373 10.13 18.93 -27.54
C GLY A 373 11.20 18.13 -26.80
N ALA A 374 11.09 18.10 -25.47
CA ALA A 374 12.03 17.38 -24.61
C ALA A 374 11.37 16.80 -23.35
N PHE A 375 12.02 15.78 -22.80
CA PHE A 375 11.73 15.19 -21.51
C PHE A 375 12.87 15.50 -20.53
N ALA A 376 12.53 15.78 -19.27
CA ALA A 376 13.48 15.96 -18.18
C ALA A 376 13.06 15.19 -16.92
N MET A 377 14.02 14.63 -16.20
CA MET A 377 13.81 14.02 -14.89
C MET A 377 15.00 14.27 -13.97
N TYR A 378 14.77 14.58 -12.69
CA TYR A 378 15.85 14.80 -11.73
C TYR A 378 15.50 14.27 -10.34
N ASN A 379 16.49 13.68 -9.69
CA ASN A 379 16.36 13.18 -8.33
C ASN A 379 17.73 12.98 -7.67
N TYR A 380 17.71 12.82 -6.34
CA TYR A 380 18.81 12.31 -5.54
C TYR A 380 18.97 10.79 -5.75
N TYR A 381 19.39 10.38 -6.95
CA TYR A 381 19.58 8.96 -7.29
C TYR A 381 20.66 8.27 -6.45
N ARG A 382 21.64 9.02 -5.94
CA ARG A 382 22.71 8.61 -4.98
C ARG A 382 23.68 7.51 -5.44
N GLN A 383 23.31 6.73 -6.45
CA GLN A 383 24.03 5.57 -6.95
C GLN A 383 24.17 5.70 -8.48
N ASN A 384 25.38 5.54 -8.99
CA ASN A 384 25.64 5.71 -10.43
C ASN A 384 24.92 4.64 -11.27
N TRP A 385 24.80 3.40 -10.78
CA TRP A 385 24.08 2.33 -11.49
C TRP A 385 22.60 2.68 -11.76
N LEU A 386 21.98 3.47 -10.87
CA LEU A 386 20.57 3.88 -11.01
C LEU A 386 20.44 4.99 -12.06
N ILE A 387 21.40 5.92 -12.07
CA ILE A 387 21.54 6.92 -13.13
C ILE A 387 21.76 6.23 -14.48
N ASP A 388 22.64 5.22 -14.54
CA ASP A 388 22.94 4.47 -15.75
C ASP A 388 21.74 3.65 -16.26
N ARG A 389 20.95 3.06 -15.35
CA ARG A 389 19.67 2.41 -15.69
C ARG A 389 18.73 3.41 -16.38
N PHE A 390 18.57 4.62 -15.84
CA PHE A 390 17.70 5.64 -16.43
C PHE A 390 18.26 6.22 -17.73
N GLY A 391 19.56 6.55 -17.77
CA GLY A 391 20.25 7.04 -18.97
C GLY A 391 20.16 6.06 -20.14
N SER A 392 20.35 4.77 -19.88
CA SER A 392 20.18 3.69 -20.87
C SER A 392 18.71 3.50 -21.29
N SER A 393 17.78 3.54 -20.34
CA SER A 393 16.35 3.45 -20.63
C SER A 393 15.87 4.59 -21.54
N LEU A 394 16.32 5.82 -21.27
CA LEU A 394 16.06 6.98 -22.14
C LEU A 394 16.76 6.81 -23.50
N THR A 395 18.01 6.36 -23.53
CA THR A 395 18.73 6.09 -24.79
C THR A 395 17.99 5.10 -25.68
N SER A 396 17.42 4.04 -25.08
CA SER A 396 16.62 3.03 -25.80
C SER A 396 15.27 3.55 -26.30
N VAL A 397 14.71 4.63 -25.73
CA VAL A 397 13.40 5.18 -26.09
C VAL A 397 13.50 6.35 -27.07
N PHE A 398 14.52 7.20 -26.89
CA PHE A 398 14.78 8.40 -27.70
C PHE A 398 15.77 8.14 -28.85
N GLY A 399 16.46 7.00 -28.86
CA GLY A 399 17.43 6.62 -29.91
C GLY A 399 18.80 7.30 -29.79
N HIS A 400 19.01 8.19 -28.81
CA HIS A 400 20.31 8.81 -28.51
C HIS A 400 20.48 9.04 -27.01
N ALA A 401 21.72 9.26 -26.57
CA ALA A 401 22.02 9.52 -25.17
C ALA A 401 21.40 10.84 -24.68
N PRO A 402 20.83 10.87 -23.45
CA PRO A 402 20.39 12.11 -22.82
C PRO A 402 21.58 12.97 -22.37
N CYS A 403 21.35 14.25 -22.14
CA CYS A 403 22.25 15.08 -21.35
C CYS A 403 22.17 14.68 -19.86
N ILE A 404 23.30 14.78 -19.15
CA ILE A 404 23.37 14.60 -17.70
C ILE A 404 23.99 15.80 -17.01
N THR A 405 23.46 16.14 -15.83
CA THR A 405 24.04 17.16 -14.96
C THR A 405 23.96 16.71 -13.50
N HIS A 406 25.11 16.68 -12.81
CA HIS A 406 25.18 16.30 -11.40
C HIS A 406 25.02 17.51 -10.48
N TYR A 407 24.27 17.36 -9.40
CA TYR A 407 24.12 18.37 -8.35
C TYR A 407 24.18 17.73 -6.96
N GLY A 408 24.18 18.55 -5.90
CA GLY A 408 24.19 18.07 -4.51
C GLY A 408 25.40 17.18 -4.17
N GLY A 409 26.61 17.57 -4.59
CA GLY A 409 27.83 16.80 -4.36
C GLY A 409 27.87 15.46 -5.10
N LYS A 410 27.39 15.43 -6.35
CA LYS A 410 27.23 14.24 -7.22
C LYS A 410 26.23 13.17 -6.72
N LYS A 411 25.54 13.39 -5.58
CA LYS A 411 24.52 12.47 -5.04
C LYS A 411 23.15 12.62 -5.72
N ALA A 412 23.00 13.60 -6.60
CA ALA A 412 21.82 13.81 -7.42
C ALA A 412 22.20 14.07 -8.88
N ALA A 413 21.28 13.78 -9.80
CA ALA A 413 21.45 14.10 -11.21
C ALA A 413 20.14 14.55 -11.87
N ILE A 414 20.31 15.26 -12.98
CA ILE A 414 19.27 15.71 -13.91
C ILE A 414 19.59 15.01 -15.24
N LEU A 415 18.59 14.38 -15.84
CA LEU A 415 18.65 13.79 -17.17
C LEU A 415 17.68 14.54 -18.07
N VAL A 416 18.13 14.94 -19.26
CA VAL A 416 17.33 15.65 -20.26
C VAL A 416 17.49 14.95 -21.61
N ALA A 417 16.37 14.62 -22.27
CA ALA A 417 16.34 14.00 -23.59
C ALA A 417 15.45 14.84 -24.52
N GLY A 418 16.04 15.47 -25.53
CA GLY A 418 15.28 16.02 -26.67
C GLY A 418 14.66 14.91 -27.52
N VAL A 419 13.62 15.21 -28.32
CA VAL A 419 13.08 14.25 -29.31
C VAL A 419 14.16 13.85 -30.33
N THR A 420 15.05 14.78 -30.66
CA THR A 420 16.28 14.53 -31.41
C THR A 420 17.50 15.05 -30.66
N SER A 421 18.68 14.57 -31.04
CA SER A 421 19.96 15.05 -30.49
C SER A 421 20.22 16.53 -30.76
N SER A 422 19.55 17.15 -31.74
CA SER A 422 19.62 18.58 -32.05
C SER A 422 18.69 19.47 -31.23
N ASP A 423 17.75 18.88 -30.49
CA ASP A 423 16.81 19.57 -29.59
C ASP A 423 17.38 19.75 -28.17
N GLN A 424 18.55 19.16 -27.90
CA GLN A 424 19.29 19.26 -26.65
C GLN A 424 20.71 19.82 -26.89
N SER A 425 21.30 20.47 -25.88
CA SER A 425 22.63 21.09 -25.98
C SER A 425 23.74 20.38 -25.19
N CYS A 426 23.37 19.65 -24.14
CA CYS A 426 24.26 18.94 -23.22
C CYS A 426 25.44 19.79 -22.69
N THR A 427 25.15 21.01 -22.24
CA THR A 427 26.15 22.02 -21.81
C THR A 427 27.04 21.56 -20.65
N ALA A 428 26.52 20.68 -19.79
CA ALA A 428 27.32 20.02 -18.75
C ALA A 428 28.03 18.77 -19.28
N SER A 429 27.27 17.77 -19.76
CA SER A 429 27.81 16.57 -20.41
C SER A 429 26.71 15.73 -21.07
N VAL A 430 27.07 14.95 -22.08
CA VAL A 430 26.25 13.83 -22.59
C VAL A 430 26.43 12.64 -21.65
N TRP A 431 25.33 11.95 -21.28
CA TRP A 431 25.41 10.75 -20.46
C TRP A 431 26.24 9.65 -21.16
N ARG A 432 27.06 8.98 -20.37
CA ARG A 432 27.77 7.74 -20.73
C ARG A 432 27.70 6.79 -19.54
N PRO A 433 27.59 5.47 -19.75
CA PRO A 433 27.63 4.49 -18.67
C PRO A 433 28.88 4.67 -17.79
N SER A 434 28.70 4.66 -16.47
CA SER A 434 29.81 4.62 -15.51
C SER A 434 30.39 3.22 -15.32
N GLY A 435 29.67 2.18 -15.76
CA GLY A 435 30.03 0.78 -15.65
C GLY A 435 28.97 -0.14 -16.27
N PRO A 436 28.85 -1.40 -15.81
CA PRO A 436 27.82 -2.33 -16.27
C PRO A 436 26.41 -1.77 -16.05
N VAL A 437 25.66 -1.61 -17.14
CA VAL A 437 24.33 -1.00 -17.14
C VAL A 437 23.26 -2.01 -16.72
N PRO A 438 22.49 -1.77 -15.66
CA PRO A 438 21.38 -2.65 -15.27
C PRO A 438 20.21 -2.51 -16.26
N SER A 439 19.47 -3.59 -16.48
CA SER A 439 18.28 -3.58 -17.34
C SER A 439 17.22 -2.58 -16.86
N ALA A 440 16.44 -2.05 -17.81
CA ALA A 440 15.32 -1.15 -17.56
C ALA A 440 14.22 -1.84 -16.72
N ALA A 441 13.59 -1.09 -15.80
CA ALA A 441 12.37 -1.55 -15.14
C ALA A 441 11.21 -1.55 -16.15
N GLY A 442 10.25 -2.47 -15.97
CA GLY A 442 9.08 -2.60 -16.84
C GLY A 442 7.79 -2.71 -16.03
N ASP A 443 6.64 -2.49 -16.65
CA ASP A 443 5.35 -2.49 -15.93
C ASP A 443 4.99 -3.83 -15.23
N ASP A 444 5.60 -4.96 -15.59
CA ASP A 444 5.46 -6.25 -14.85
C ASP A 444 6.49 -6.41 -13.70
N HIS A 445 7.63 -5.75 -13.80
CA HIS A 445 8.72 -5.76 -12.81
C HIS A 445 9.13 -4.30 -12.50
N PRO A 446 8.24 -3.53 -11.84
CA PRO A 446 8.35 -2.07 -11.77
C PRO A 446 9.28 -1.62 -10.64
N PHE A 447 10.44 -2.26 -10.48
CA PHE A 447 11.35 -2.05 -9.34
C PHE A 447 12.63 -1.31 -9.77
N PRO A 448 12.58 -0.01 -10.11
CA PRO A 448 13.75 0.73 -10.59
C PRO A 448 14.88 0.80 -9.55
N TYR A 449 14.56 0.69 -8.25
CA TYR A 449 15.52 0.72 -7.14
C TYR A 449 16.18 -0.64 -6.83
N LEU A 450 15.83 -1.70 -7.55
CA LEU A 450 16.41 -3.03 -7.37
C LEU A 450 17.48 -3.30 -8.44
N LEU A 451 18.77 -3.25 -8.05
CA LEU A 451 19.92 -3.40 -8.97
C LEU A 451 19.92 -4.76 -9.71
N HIS A 452 19.73 -5.85 -9.00
CA HIS A 452 19.67 -7.22 -9.54
C HIS A 452 18.36 -7.89 -9.10
N ARG A 453 17.82 -8.82 -9.90
CA ARG A 453 16.63 -9.62 -9.57
C ARG A 453 16.95 -10.61 -8.44
N THR A 454 17.01 -10.10 -7.22
CA THR A 454 17.26 -10.83 -5.97
C THR A 454 16.31 -10.33 -4.89
N ILE A 455 16.10 -11.11 -3.83
CA ILE A 455 15.48 -10.63 -2.60
C ILE A 455 16.62 -10.16 -1.69
N PRO A 456 16.73 -8.85 -1.35
CA PRO A 456 17.78 -8.36 -0.47
C PRO A 456 17.84 -9.12 0.87
N THR A 457 19.05 -9.43 1.34
CA THR A 457 19.30 -10.25 2.54
C THR A 457 18.59 -9.73 3.79
N LEU A 458 18.44 -8.41 3.91
CA LEU A 458 17.67 -7.77 4.98
C LEU A 458 16.20 -8.21 5.00
N TYR A 459 15.54 -8.32 3.83
CA TYR A 459 14.17 -8.83 3.76
C TYR A 459 14.12 -10.31 4.12
N ILE A 460 15.05 -11.14 3.63
CA ILE A 460 15.11 -12.56 3.98
C ILE A 460 15.22 -12.74 5.50
N GLY A 461 16.09 -11.99 6.17
CA GLY A 461 16.23 -12.02 7.62
C GLY A 461 14.96 -11.60 8.38
N VAL A 462 14.30 -10.53 7.95
CA VAL A 462 13.07 -10.04 8.58
C VAL A 462 11.88 -10.99 8.34
N LEU A 463 11.72 -11.51 7.11
CA LEU A 463 10.68 -12.49 6.80
C LEU A 463 10.90 -13.81 7.55
N GLY A 464 12.15 -14.28 7.64
CA GLY A 464 12.53 -15.44 8.46
C GLY A 464 12.19 -15.23 9.94
N ALA A 465 12.48 -14.05 10.49
CA ALA A 465 12.09 -13.69 11.85
C ALA A 465 10.56 -13.64 12.05
N ILE A 466 9.79 -13.09 11.11
CA ILE A 466 8.32 -13.08 11.15
C ILE A 466 7.76 -14.51 11.17
N LEU A 467 8.28 -15.39 10.32
CA LEU A 467 7.85 -16.80 10.26
C LEU A 467 8.26 -17.57 11.52
N LEU A 468 9.45 -17.29 12.09
CA LEU A 468 9.89 -17.86 13.36
C LEU A 468 9.01 -17.40 14.53
N VAL A 469 8.73 -16.10 14.65
CA VAL A 469 7.82 -15.55 15.67
C VAL A 469 6.43 -16.15 15.50
N THR A 470 5.93 -16.28 14.28
CA THR A 470 4.64 -16.93 13.99
C THR A 470 4.61 -18.38 14.52
N LEU A 471 5.64 -19.18 14.21
CA LEU A 471 5.76 -20.57 14.67
C LEU A 471 5.84 -20.66 16.21
N VAL A 472 6.60 -19.77 16.84
CA VAL A 472 6.74 -19.70 18.30
C VAL A 472 5.41 -19.29 18.94
N SER A 473 4.72 -18.26 18.44
CA SER A 473 3.43 -17.80 18.97
C SER A 473 2.32 -18.84 18.85
N VAL A 474 2.26 -19.58 17.74
CA VAL A 474 1.31 -20.71 17.56
C VAL A 474 1.59 -21.83 18.57
N ARG A 475 2.86 -22.10 18.90
CA ARG A 475 3.23 -23.08 19.94
C ARG A 475 2.87 -22.57 21.34
N LEU A 476 3.24 -21.33 21.68
CA LEU A 476 3.03 -20.73 23.01
C LEU A 476 1.55 -20.54 23.36
N THR A 477 0.68 -20.29 22.38
CA THR A 477 -0.78 -20.20 22.58
C THR A 477 -1.44 -21.55 22.89
N GLY A 478 -0.69 -22.66 22.84
CA GLY A 478 -1.18 -24.00 23.17
C GLY A 478 -2.18 -24.56 22.17
N VAL A 479 -2.17 -24.05 20.93
CA VAL A 479 -3.01 -24.54 19.82
C VAL A 479 -2.54 -25.95 19.46
N ARG A 480 -3.47 -26.91 19.45
CA ARG A 480 -3.16 -28.31 19.12
C ARG A 480 -2.82 -28.43 17.63
N LEU A 481 -1.53 -28.43 17.29
CA LEU A 481 -1.02 -28.55 15.92
C LEU A 481 -1.67 -29.69 15.10
N ARG A 482 -1.96 -30.84 15.72
CA ARG A 482 -2.67 -31.98 15.07
C ARG A 482 -4.13 -31.64 14.67
N GLY A 483 -4.77 -30.69 15.34
CA GLY A 483 -6.09 -30.17 14.97
C GLY A 483 -5.97 -29.17 13.81
N THR A 484 -5.04 -28.22 13.88
CA THR A 484 -4.81 -27.23 12.82
C THR A 484 -4.32 -27.88 11.51
N ALA A 485 -3.60 -29.00 11.58
CA ALA A 485 -3.16 -29.78 10.42
C ALA A 485 -4.33 -30.32 9.56
N ARG A 486 -5.55 -30.41 10.08
CA ARG A 486 -6.75 -30.75 9.30
C ARG A 486 -7.25 -29.60 8.41
N TYR A 487 -6.71 -28.40 8.58
CA TYR A 487 -7.06 -27.17 7.88
C TYR A 487 -5.90 -26.62 7.00
N VAL A 488 -5.00 -27.50 6.55
CA VAL A 488 -3.94 -27.15 5.57
C VAL A 488 -4.53 -26.68 4.24
N ASP A 489 -5.71 -27.20 3.87
CA ASP A 489 -6.52 -26.67 2.76
C ASP A 489 -6.85 -25.18 2.98
N MET A 490 -7.35 -24.80 4.15
CA MET A 490 -7.68 -23.40 4.49
C MET A 490 -6.45 -22.50 4.50
N PHE A 491 -5.32 -22.99 5.04
CA PHE A 491 -4.04 -22.28 5.01
C PHE A 491 -3.59 -22.00 3.57
N LEU A 492 -3.62 -22.99 2.69
CA LEU A 492 -3.24 -22.81 1.29
C LEU A 492 -4.19 -21.89 0.51
N LEU A 493 -5.50 -21.95 0.78
CA LEU A 493 -6.46 -20.98 0.23
C LEU A 493 -6.15 -19.54 0.67
N GLY A 494 -5.75 -19.32 1.93
CA GLY A 494 -5.41 -17.99 2.44
C GLY A 494 -4.13 -17.43 1.84
N ALA A 495 -3.10 -18.28 1.73
CA ALA A 495 -1.85 -17.92 1.08
C ALA A 495 -2.05 -17.53 -0.40
N ALA A 496 -2.87 -18.29 -1.13
CA ALA A 496 -3.21 -18.00 -2.51
C ALA A 496 -4.07 -16.74 -2.67
N PHE A 497 -5.03 -16.51 -1.75
CA PHE A 497 -5.87 -15.32 -1.72
C PHE A 497 -5.06 -14.04 -1.52
N MET A 498 -4.15 -14.02 -0.53
CA MET A 498 -3.30 -12.84 -0.25
C MET A 498 -2.46 -12.43 -1.47
N LEU A 499 -1.81 -13.39 -2.13
CA LEU A 499 -1.02 -13.11 -3.35
C LEU A 499 -1.88 -12.58 -4.50
N LEU A 500 -3.10 -13.10 -4.64
CA LEU A 500 -4.05 -12.66 -5.66
C LEU A 500 -4.60 -11.26 -5.36
N GLU A 501 -4.85 -10.94 -4.09
CA GLU A 501 -5.22 -9.60 -3.63
C GLU A 501 -4.12 -8.58 -3.95
N THR A 502 -2.86 -8.85 -3.58
CA THR A 502 -1.73 -7.98 -3.91
C THR A 502 -1.61 -7.74 -5.42
N LYS A 503 -1.63 -8.80 -6.24
CA LYS A 503 -1.59 -8.69 -7.71
C LYS A 503 -2.70 -7.78 -8.24
N ASN A 504 -3.89 -7.84 -7.64
CA ASN A 504 -5.04 -7.05 -8.08
C ASN A 504 -4.92 -5.58 -7.67
N VAL A 505 -4.48 -5.25 -6.46
CA VAL A 505 -4.20 -3.87 -6.02
C VAL A 505 -3.21 -3.21 -6.99
N ILE A 506 -2.12 -3.91 -7.29
CA ILE A 506 -1.04 -3.42 -8.17
C ILE A 506 -1.51 -3.26 -9.62
N GLY A 507 -2.29 -4.23 -10.14
CA GLY A 507 -2.87 -4.13 -11.48
C GLY A 507 -3.82 -2.92 -11.61
N PHE A 508 -4.67 -2.67 -10.62
CA PHE A 508 -5.53 -1.48 -10.60
C PHE A 508 -4.73 -0.18 -10.46
N ALA A 509 -3.66 -0.17 -9.66
CA ALA A 509 -2.76 0.97 -9.54
C ALA A 509 -2.10 1.32 -10.90
N LEU A 510 -1.70 0.33 -11.69
CA LEU A 510 -1.22 0.53 -13.06
C LEU A 510 -2.33 1.06 -14.01
N TYR A 511 -3.54 0.49 -13.95
CA TYR A 511 -4.62 0.84 -14.89
C TYR A 511 -5.29 2.20 -14.59
N PHE A 512 -5.35 2.58 -13.32
CA PHE A 512 -6.13 3.73 -12.85
C PHE A 512 -5.32 4.79 -12.07
N GLY A 513 -4.09 4.48 -11.67
CA GLY A 513 -3.20 5.33 -10.87
C GLY A 513 -3.08 4.87 -9.42
N THR A 514 -1.93 5.12 -8.79
CA THR A 514 -1.57 4.77 -7.39
C THR A 514 -2.32 5.59 -6.32
N THR A 515 -3.56 6.00 -6.63
CA THR A 515 -4.34 6.89 -5.76
C THR A 515 -4.98 6.14 -4.60
N TRP A 516 -5.13 6.82 -3.45
CA TRP A 516 -5.79 6.28 -2.26
C TRP A 516 -7.22 5.78 -2.57
N LEU A 517 -7.92 6.45 -3.49
CA LEU A 517 -9.28 6.13 -3.90
C LEU A 517 -9.35 4.83 -4.70
N VAL A 518 -8.43 4.63 -5.65
CA VAL A 518 -8.33 3.38 -6.42
C VAL A 518 -8.09 2.21 -5.47
N ASN A 519 -7.15 2.33 -4.53
CA ASN A 519 -6.89 1.27 -3.56
C ASN A 519 -8.11 0.97 -2.67
N ALA A 520 -8.78 2.00 -2.14
CA ALA A 520 -10.00 1.84 -1.36
C ALA A 520 -11.12 1.14 -2.16
N MET A 521 -11.28 1.48 -3.44
CA MET A 521 -12.21 0.79 -4.35
C MET A 521 -11.83 -0.67 -4.61
N VAL A 522 -10.53 -1.00 -4.71
CA VAL A 522 -10.07 -2.39 -4.86
C VAL A 522 -10.40 -3.20 -3.61
N PHE A 523 -10.04 -2.73 -2.41
CA PHE A 523 -10.34 -3.45 -1.17
C PHE A 523 -11.85 -3.64 -0.96
N ALA A 524 -12.66 -2.60 -1.24
CA ALA A 524 -14.11 -2.72 -1.23
C ALA A 524 -14.62 -3.72 -2.28
N GLY A 525 -14.05 -3.71 -3.49
CA GLY A 525 -14.38 -4.65 -4.57
C GLY A 525 -14.04 -6.11 -4.24
N VAL A 526 -12.88 -6.36 -3.61
CA VAL A 526 -12.50 -7.67 -3.06
C VAL A 526 -13.53 -8.12 -2.04
N LEU A 527 -13.80 -7.32 -1.00
CA LEU A 527 -14.76 -7.67 0.06
C LEU A 527 -16.18 -7.90 -0.49
N LEU A 528 -16.62 -7.13 -1.48
CA LEU A 528 -17.89 -7.33 -2.17
C LEU A 528 -17.90 -8.62 -3.01
N ALA A 529 -16.82 -8.95 -3.72
CA ALA A 529 -16.71 -10.20 -4.47
C ALA A 529 -16.76 -11.43 -3.54
N VAL A 530 -16.08 -11.36 -2.38
CA VAL A 530 -16.15 -12.39 -1.34
C VAL A 530 -17.57 -12.49 -0.77
N LEU A 531 -18.20 -11.36 -0.42
CA LEU A 531 -19.57 -11.33 0.10
C LEU A 531 -20.60 -11.92 -0.89
N CYS A 532 -20.44 -11.62 -2.18
CA CYS A 532 -21.23 -12.22 -3.26
C CYS A 532 -21.03 -13.74 -3.33
N ALA A 533 -19.80 -14.24 -3.21
CA ALA A 533 -19.52 -15.67 -3.16
C ALA A 533 -20.21 -16.36 -1.96
N VAL A 534 -20.15 -15.75 -0.77
CA VAL A 534 -20.85 -16.25 0.43
C VAL A 534 -22.36 -16.30 0.22
N GLU A 535 -22.97 -15.24 -0.33
CA GLU A 535 -24.41 -15.19 -0.59
C GLU A 535 -24.86 -16.16 -1.68
N VAL A 536 -24.07 -16.37 -2.73
CA VAL A 536 -24.31 -17.41 -3.75
C VAL A 536 -24.23 -18.80 -3.11
N ARG A 537 -23.21 -19.10 -2.30
CA ARG A 537 -23.09 -20.40 -1.62
C ARG A 537 -24.22 -20.62 -0.59
N ARG A 538 -24.73 -19.56 0.03
CA ARG A 538 -25.87 -19.61 0.96
C ARG A 538 -27.18 -19.97 0.26
N ARG A 539 -27.37 -19.52 -0.99
CA ARG A 539 -28.54 -19.85 -1.83
C ARG A 539 -28.40 -21.23 -2.49
N LEU A 540 -27.23 -21.53 -3.05
CA LEU A 540 -26.93 -22.81 -3.70
C LEU A 540 -26.43 -23.83 -2.67
N ARG A 541 -27.36 -24.59 -2.08
CA ARG A 541 -27.06 -25.57 -1.01
C ARG A 541 -26.02 -26.64 -1.40
N ARG A 542 -25.95 -27.01 -2.68
CA ARG A 542 -24.93 -27.90 -3.25
C ARG A 542 -24.26 -27.19 -4.43
N VAL A 543 -22.93 -27.29 -4.50
CA VAL A 543 -22.10 -26.80 -5.60
C VAL A 543 -21.16 -27.91 -6.07
N ASN A 544 -20.99 -28.06 -7.38
CA ASN A 544 -20.05 -29.04 -7.92
C ASN A 544 -18.61 -28.52 -7.79
N GLN A 545 -17.86 -29.12 -6.86
CA GLN A 545 -16.46 -28.75 -6.59
C GLN A 545 -15.55 -28.85 -7.82
N LEU A 546 -15.81 -29.77 -8.76
CA LEU A 546 -15.03 -29.85 -9.99
C LEU A 546 -15.27 -28.62 -10.89
N VAL A 547 -16.52 -28.18 -11.01
CA VAL A 547 -16.88 -26.98 -11.80
C VAL A 547 -16.25 -25.73 -11.18
N LEU A 548 -16.30 -25.57 -9.86
CA LEU A 548 -15.65 -24.43 -9.19
C LEU A 548 -14.13 -24.43 -9.38
N GLN A 549 -13.49 -25.60 -9.33
CA GLN A 549 -12.06 -25.74 -9.59
C GLN A 549 -11.71 -25.37 -11.04
N LEU A 550 -12.46 -25.88 -12.02
CA LEU A 550 -12.28 -25.52 -13.43
C LEU A 550 -12.47 -24.01 -13.65
N MET A 551 -13.53 -23.40 -13.12
CA MET A 551 -13.76 -21.96 -13.22
C MET A 551 -12.62 -21.13 -12.59
N LEU A 552 -12.10 -21.56 -11.42
CA LEU A 552 -10.95 -20.92 -10.78
C LEU A 552 -9.72 -20.99 -11.69
N PHE A 553 -9.30 -22.18 -12.13
CA PHE A 553 -8.10 -22.30 -12.96
C PHE A 553 -8.23 -21.66 -14.34
N SER A 554 -9.40 -21.73 -14.99
CA SER A 554 -9.66 -20.98 -16.22
C SER A 554 -9.58 -19.47 -16.01
N SER A 555 -10.16 -18.93 -14.93
CA SER A 555 -10.09 -17.50 -14.64
C SER A 555 -8.66 -17.03 -14.32
N LEU A 556 -7.85 -17.84 -13.62
CA LEU A 556 -6.43 -17.58 -13.38
C LEU A 556 -5.61 -17.63 -14.68
N ALA A 557 -5.87 -18.61 -15.55
CA ALA A 557 -5.21 -18.72 -16.84
C ALA A 557 -5.52 -17.51 -17.74
N ILE A 558 -6.78 -17.09 -17.83
CA ILE A 558 -7.19 -15.87 -18.55
C ILE A 558 -6.49 -14.63 -17.96
N ALA A 559 -6.46 -14.50 -16.63
CA ALA A 559 -5.81 -13.39 -15.93
C ALA A 559 -4.27 -13.39 -15.98
N TRP A 560 -3.66 -14.48 -16.46
CA TRP A 560 -2.23 -14.61 -16.74
C TRP A 560 -1.91 -14.43 -18.24
N LEU A 561 -2.77 -14.91 -19.13
CA LEU A 561 -2.60 -14.83 -20.59
C LEU A 561 -2.79 -13.43 -21.16
N ILE A 562 -3.59 -12.57 -20.51
CA ILE A 562 -3.87 -11.20 -20.98
C ILE A 562 -2.81 -10.22 -20.46
N PRO A 563 -1.96 -9.62 -21.33
CA PRO A 563 -0.97 -8.64 -20.91
C PRO A 563 -1.61 -7.32 -20.45
N SER A 564 -0.97 -6.66 -19.49
CA SER A 564 -1.42 -5.36 -18.94
C SER A 564 -1.55 -4.25 -20.00
N HIS A 565 -0.70 -4.26 -21.04
CA HIS A 565 -0.74 -3.25 -22.11
C HIS A 565 -2.03 -3.31 -22.95
N LEU A 566 -2.65 -4.48 -23.11
CA LEU A 566 -3.94 -4.60 -23.82
C LEU A 566 -5.06 -3.92 -23.01
N VAL A 567 -5.05 -4.11 -21.69
CA VAL A 567 -6.02 -3.46 -20.78
C VAL A 567 -5.78 -1.95 -20.74
N LEU A 568 -4.52 -1.51 -20.67
CA LEU A 568 -4.15 -0.08 -20.74
C LEU A 568 -4.57 0.59 -22.06
N GLY A 569 -4.59 -0.14 -23.19
CA GLY A 569 -5.05 0.39 -24.48
C GLY A 569 -6.56 0.69 -24.54
N LEU A 570 -7.38 0.11 -23.65
CA LEU A 570 -8.83 0.29 -23.66
C LEU A 570 -9.26 1.67 -23.14
N PRO A 571 -10.34 2.27 -23.67
CA PRO A 571 -11.03 3.41 -23.06
C PRO A 571 -11.50 3.11 -21.62
N PHE A 572 -11.79 4.15 -20.83
CA PHE A 572 -12.04 4.02 -19.38
C PHE A 572 -13.08 2.95 -19.00
N ALA A 573 -14.27 2.95 -19.62
CA ALA A 573 -15.32 2.00 -19.29
C ALA A 573 -14.97 0.52 -19.61
N PRO A 574 -14.54 0.14 -20.83
CA PRO A 574 -14.10 -1.23 -21.11
C PRO A 574 -12.84 -1.61 -20.32
N ARG A 575 -11.92 -0.67 -20.04
CA ARG A 575 -10.76 -0.90 -19.15
C ARG A 575 -11.22 -1.30 -17.75
N LEU A 576 -12.20 -0.58 -17.19
CA LEU A 576 -12.77 -0.87 -15.88
C LEU A 576 -13.48 -2.23 -15.85
N ALA A 577 -14.31 -2.54 -16.86
CA ALA A 577 -14.96 -3.84 -16.98
C ALA A 577 -13.95 -5.00 -17.07
N ALA A 578 -12.90 -4.84 -17.89
CA ALA A 578 -11.83 -5.83 -18.01
C ALA A 578 -11.04 -5.99 -16.70
N ALA A 579 -10.65 -4.90 -16.04
CA ALA A 579 -9.92 -4.96 -14.77
C ALA A 579 -10.76 -5.64 -13.66
N ILE A 580 -12.05 -5.30 -13.54
CA ILE A 580 -13.00 -5.93 -12.62
C ILE A 580 -13.10 -7.44 -12.90
N ALA A 581 -13.29 -7.84 -14.15
CA ALA A 581 -13.43 -9.25 -14.52
C ALA A 581 -12.14 -10.06 -14.23
N LEU A 582 -10.98 -9.55 -14.65
CA LEU A 582 -9.69 -10.25 -14.50
C LEU A 582 -9.22 -10.33 -13.04
N ALA A 583 -9.57 -9.36 -12.20
CA ALA A 583 -9.21 -9.35 -10.80
C ALA A 583 -10.18 -10.15 -9.93
N PHE A 584 -11.49 -9.92 -10.09
CA PHE A 584 -12.48 -10.40 -9.12
C PHE A 584 -13.10 -11.75 -9.50
N ALA A 585 -13.05 -12.20 -10.76
CA ALA A 585 -13.55 -13.54 -11.11
C ALA A 585 -12.77 -14.68 -10.42
N PRO A 586 -11.41 -14.67 -10.37
CA PRO A 586 -10.66 -15.68 -9.61
C PRO A 586 -10.91 -15.59 -8.11
N ILE A 587 -11.03 -14.37 -7.56
CA ILE A 587 -11.37 -14.15 -6.13
C ILE A 587 -12.74 -14.73 -5.80
N PHE A 588 -13.76 -14.47 -6.62
CA PHE A 588 -15.11 -14.99 -6.45
C PHE A 588 -15.14 -16.53 -6.50
N CYS A 589 -14.46 -17.15 -7.49
CA CYS A 589 -14.38 -18.60 -7.61
C CYS A 589 -13.66 -19.25 -6.42
N ALA A 590 -12.52 -18.68 -5.99
CA ALA A 590 -11.79 -19.15 -4.81
C ALA A 590 -12.64 -19.03 -3.52
N ASN A 591 -13.40 -17.94 -3.37
CA ASN A 591 -14.24 -17.72 -2.19
C ASN A 591 -15.52 -18.56 -2.18
N LEU A 592 -16.00 -19.04 -3.34
CA LEU A 592 -17.04 -20.08 -3.38
C LEU A 592 -16.52 -21.41 -2.82
N ILE A 593 -15.29 -21.80 -3.18
CA ILE A 593 -14.64 -23.02 -2.67
C ILE A 593 -14.37 -22.89 -1.17
N PHE A 594 -13.81 -21.76 -0.74
CA PHE A 594 -13.61 -21.45 0.68
C PHE A 594 -14.92 -21.49 1.47
N SER A 595 -15.98 -20.84 0.98
CA SER A 595 -17.28 -20.79 1.65
C SER A 595 -17.92 -22.17 1.78
N ASP A 596 -17.84 -23.03 0.75
CA ASP A 596 -18.31 -24.42 0.84
C ASP A 596 -17.57 -25.21 1.92
N ARG A 597 -16.24 -25.03 2.00
CA ARG A 597 -15.41 -25.76 2.95
C ARG A 597 -15.54 -25.22 4.40
N LEU A 598 -15.70 -23.92 4.58
CA LEU A 598 -16.01 -23.29 5.87
C LEU A 598 -17.41 -23.64 6.37
N ALA A 599 -18.40 -23.80 5.48
CA ALA A 599 -19.72 -24.31 5.83
C ALA A 599 -19.67 -25.75 6.37
N ALA A 600 -18.75 -26.56 5.85
CA ALA A 600 -18.51 -27.95 6.26
C ALA A 600 -17.41 -28.12 7.32
N ALA A 601 -16.93 -27.05 7.96
CA ALA A 601 -15.90 -27.14 8.99
C ALA A 601 -16.50 -27.43 10.37
N SER A 602 -15.98 -28.44 11.08
CA SER A 602 -16.40 -28.78 12.44
C SER A 602 -15.94 -27.79 13.50
N ASP A 603 -14.85 -27.04 13.23
CA ASP A 603 -14.49 -25.82 13.95
C ASP A 603 -14.24 -24.68 12.95
N PRO A 604 -15.28 -23.89 12.64
CA PRO A 604 -15.16 -22.74 11.74
C PRO A 604 -14.15 -21.68 12.22
N THR A 605 -13.92 -21.55 13.53
CA THR A 605 -12.93 -20.59 14.04
C THR A 605 -11.49 -21.05 13.85
N SER A 606 -11.20 -22.35 14.02
CA SER A 606 -9.88 -22.88 13.68
C SER A 606 -9.64 -22.92 12.17
N ALA A 607 -10.67 -23.18 11.36
CA ALA A 607 -10.59 -23.10 9.90
C ALA A 607 -10.25 -21.68 9.42
N PHE A 608 -10.93 -20.66 9.96
CA PHE A 608 -10.66 -19.25 9.66
C PHE A 608 -9.30 -18.78 10.19
N GLY A 609 -8.91 -19.18 11.40
CA GLY A 609 -7.59 -18.89 11.96
C GLY A 609 -6.44 -19.50 11.13
N ALA A 610 -6.61 -20.73 10.63
CA ALA A 610 -5.66 -21.36 9.72
C ALA A 610 -5.58 -20.63 8.37
N ASN A 611 -6.71 -20.13 7.85
CA ASN A 611 -6.74 -19.31 6.64
C ASN A 611 -5.94 -18.01 6.80
N LEU A 612 -6.10 -17.27 7.91
CA LEU A 612 -5.35 -16.04 8.18
C LEU A 612 -3.83 -16.27 8.37
N LEU A 613 -3.43 -17.36 9.02
CA LEU A 613 -2.01 -17.75 9.06
C LEU A 613 -1.48 -18.10 7.66
N GLY A 614 -2.35 -18.65 6.81
CA GLY A 614 -2.10 -18.81 5.38
C GLY A 614 -1.85 -17.49 4.67
N SER A 615 -2.72 -16.50 4.88
CA SER A 615 -2.57 -15.15 4.30
C SER A 615 -1.26 -14.48 4.74
N LEU A 616 -0.87 -14.62 6.01
CA LEU A 616 0.46 -14.17 6.49
C LEU A 616 1.59 -14.83 5.67
N PHE A 617 1.56 -16.15 5.49
CA PHE A 617 2.55 -16.85 4.68
C PHE A 617 2.54 -16.39 3.21
N GLY A 618 1.35 -16.20 2.62
CA GLY A 618 1.19 -15.60 1.30
C GLY A 618 1.84 -14.22 1.18
N GLY A 619 1.65 -13.34 2.17
CA GLY A 619 2.29 -12.03 2.22
C GLY A 619 3.83 -12.10 2.36
N THR A 620 4.40 -13.22 2.83
CA THR A 620 5.86 -13.44 2.74
C THR A 620 6.31 -13.93 1.36
N LEU A 621 5.48 -14.72 0.65
CA LEU A 621 5.73 -15.16 -0.72
C LEU A 621 5.60 -14.03 -1.74
N GLU A 622 4.93 -12.93 -1.40
CA GLU A 622 4.78 -11.74 -2.25
C GLU A 622 6.13 -11.20 -2.74
N TYR A 623 7.16 -11.26 -1.88
CA TYR A 623 8.53 -10.84 -2.19
C TYR A 623 9.19 -11.63 -3.34
N LEU A 624 8.62 -12.77 -3.77
CA LEU A 624 9.03 -13.45 -5.00
C LEU A 624 8.85 -12.58 -6.25
N ALA A 625 7.93 -11.60 -6.23
CA ALA A 625 7.77 -10.63 -7.31
C ALA A 625 9.06 -9.83 -7.60
N LEU A 626 9.92 -9.62 -6.59
CA LEU A 626 11.25 -9.00 -6.78
C LEU A 626 12.17 -9.83 -7.69
N LEU A 627 11.97 -11.15 -7.75
CA LEU A 627 12.70 -12.05 -8.64
C LEU A 627 12.06 -12.12 -10.03
N THR A 628 10.74 -12.31 -10.10
CA THR A 628 10.06 -12.78 -11.31
C THR A 628 9.17 -11.75 -12.01
N GLY A 629 8.69 -10.72 -11.31
CA GLY A 629 7.57 -9.88 -11.75
C GLY A 629 6.20 -10.39 -11.24
N TYR A 630 5.17 -9.56 -11.39
CA TYR A 630 3.84 -9.82 -10.81
C TYR A 630 2.97 -10.77 -11.62
N GLN A 631 3.15 -10.84 -12.93
CA GLN A 631 2.45 -11.80 -13.78
C GLN A 631 2.84 -13.24 -13.40
N ALA A 632 4.12 -13.49 -13.11
CA ALA A 632 4.61 -14.79 -12.65
C ALA A 632 4.03 -15.21 -11.27
N LEU A 633 3.65 -14.25 -10.41
CA LEU A 633 3.05 -14.53 -9.10
C LEU A 633 1.72 -15.30 -9.22
N LEU A 634 0.99 -15.16 -10.34
CA LEU A 634 -0.22 -15.93 -10.62
C LEU A 634 0.05 -17.44 -10.76
N LEU A 635 1.24 -17.84 -11.18
CA LEU A 635 1.63 -19.25 -11.23
C LEU A 635 1.82 -19.81 -9.82
N VAL A 636 2.38 -19.02 -8.90
CA VAL A 636 2.48 -19.36 -7.47
C VAL A 636 1.08 -19.48 -6.85
N VAL A 637 0.18 -18.54 -7.15
CA VAL A 637 -1.24 -18.57 -6.77
C VAL A 637 -1.91 -19.86 -7.26
N ALA A 638 -1.72 -20.23 -8.54
CA ALA A 638 -2.28 -21.46 -9.10
C ALA A 638 -1.74 -22.72 -8.42
N VAL A 639 -0.44 -22.80 -8.13
CA VAL A 639 0.18 -23.92 -7.40
C VAL A 639 -0.39 -24.04 -5.97
N LEU A 640 -0.55 -22.92 -5.26
CA LEU A 640 -1.14 -22.92 -3.91
C LEU A 640 -2.61 -23.37 -3.93
N TYR A 641 -3.42 -22.88 -4.88
CA TYR A 641 -4.81 -23.35 -5.06
C TYR A 641 -4.88 -24.84 -5.46
N ALA A 642 -3.97 -25.32 -6.31
CA ALA A 642 -3.89 -26.74 -6.64
C ALA A 642 -3.56 -27.60 -5.41
N GLY A 643 -2.58 -27.16 -4.60
CA GLY A 643 -2.26 -27.77 -3.30
C GLY A 643 -3.45 -27.81 -2.35
N ALA A 644 -4.22 -26.72 -2.25
CA ALA A 644 -5.46 -26.68 -1.46
C ALA A 644 -6.50 -27.70 -1.97
N CYS A 645 -6.70 -27.78 -3.29
CA CYS A 645 -7.63 -28.73 -3.91
C CYS A 645 -7.22 -30.19 -3.68
N VAL A 646 -5.91 -30.49 -3.66
CA VAL A 646 -5.37 -31.81 -3.30
C VAL A 646 -5.58 -32.09 -1.81
N ALA A 647 -5.26 -31.15 -0.92
CA ALA A 647 -5.46 -31.29 0.52
C ALA A 647 -6.94 -31.56 0.89
N MET A 648 -7.89 -30.89 0.23
CA MET A 648 -9.33 -31.12 0.41
C MET A 648 -9.78 -32.56 0.06
N ARG A 649 -9.08 -33.26 -0.86
CA ARG A 649 -9.40 -34.66 -1.21
C ARG A 649 -8.95 -35.64 -0.13
N PHE A 650 -7.86 -35.34 0.57
CA PHE A 650 -7.36 -36.17 1.66
C PHE A 650 -8.14 -35.95 2.97
N THR A 651 -8.50 -34.69 3.29
CA THR A 651 -9.26 -34.39 4.51
C THR A 651 -10.68 -34.95 4.49
N ARG A 652 -11.37 -34.94 3.33
CA ARG A 652 -12.70 -35.56 3.13
C ARG A 652 -12.72 -37.10 3.24
N ARG A 653 -11.56 -37.77 3.33
CA ARG A 653 -11.45 -39.24 3.46
C ARG A 653 -11.06 -39.70 4.87
N GLY A 654 -11.06 -38.80 5.85
CA GLY A 654 -10.77 -39.14 7.25
C GLY A 654 -11.92 -39.93 7.93
N PRO A 655 -11.65 -40.87 8.87
CA PRO A 655 -12.66 -41.80 9.41
C PRO A 655 -13.74 -41.20 10.33
N GLY A 656 -13.95 -39.87 10.33
CA GLY A 656 -14.77 -39.17 11.32
C GLY A 656 -15.98 -38.40 10.79
N ASP A 657 -16.14 -38.25 9.48
CA ASP A 657 -17.20 -37.42 8.88
C ASP A 657 -18.50 -38.21 8.55
N VAL A 658 -18.58 -39.49 8.95
CA VAL A 658 -19.85 -40.25 8.97
C VAL A 658 -20.58 -40.00 10.30
N ALA A 659 -20.88 -38.73 10.56
CA ALA A 659 -21.91 -38.36 11.53
C ALA A 659 -23.25 -38.37 10.78
N THR A 660 -24.09 -39.35 11.09
CA THR A 660 -25.41 -39.56 10.50
C THR A 660 -26.27 -38.29 10.58
N HIS A 661 -26.97 -37.98 9.50
CA HIS A 661 -28.11 -37.07 9.54
C HIS A 661 -29.27 -37.74 10.29
N GLU A 662 -29.25 -37.73 11.62
CA GLU A 662 -30.48 -37.92 12.38
C GLU A 662 -31.35 -36.66 12.26
N PRO A 663 -32.62 -36.78 11.81
CA PRO A 663 -33.56 -35.68 11.87
C PRO A 663 -33.90 -35.43 13.35
N LEU A 664 -33.82 -34.16 13.76
CA LEU A 664 -34.30 -33.70 15.07
C LEU A 664 -35.80 -34.00 15.21
N THR A 665 -36.13 -35.14 15.81
CA THR A 665 -37.49 -35.45 16.27
C THR A 665 -37.84 -34.51 17.42
N VAL A 666 -38.81 -33.63 17.17
CA VAL A 666 -39.40 -32.80 18.21
C VAL A 666 -40.13 -33.72 19.18
N GLN A 667 -39.55 -33.96 20.35
CA GLN A 667 -40.28 -34.58 21.46
C GLN A 667 -41.35 -33.60 21.96
N THR A 668 -42.59 -33.81 21.51
CA THR A 668 -43.78 -33.25 22.13
C THR A 668 -43.95 -33.87 23.51
N ALA A 669 -43.87 -33.06 24.56
CA ALA A 669 -44.17 -33.52 25.91
C ALA A 669 -45.65 -33.92 26.03
N PRO A 670 -45.99 -35.05 26.68
CA PRO A 670 -47.36 -35.34 27.05
C PRO A 670 -47.78 -34.48 28.26
N ARG A 671 -48.99 -33.93 28.18
CA ARG A 671 -49.85 -33.66 29.35
C ARG A 671 -50.69 -34.92 29.61
N PRO A 672 -51.25 -35.14 30.81
CA PRO A 672 -51.29 -34.25 31.97
C PRO A 672 -50.20 -34.50 33.02
#